data_AF-A0A534WL67-F1
#
_entry.id   AF-A0A534WL67-F1
#
_cell.length_a   1.000
_cell.length_b   1.000
_cell.length_c   1.000
_cell.angle_alpha   90.00
_cell.angle_beta   90.00
_cell.angle_gamma   90.00
#
_symmetry.space_group_name_H-M   'P 1'
#
loop_
_entity.id
_entity.type
_entity.pdbx_description
1 polymer ?
#
loop_
_entity_poly.entity_id
_entity_poly.type
_entity_poly.pdbx_seq_one_letter_code
_entity_poly.pdbx_strand_id
1 'polypeptide(L)'
;MRLDALPPPTVTTTGTVAATLFSAPASPAGTLLSGGATTIFTWQYDASGSGSLSLSGSASGTDANSATALAAGPMAAAAVTVQRPAGLTLSASLSPSTLSAGLQQLSLVLQATNPGEAGAVLAALPAPTMVRTGSASVSVVSNPPSAAGTVLAGGATRSFTWTYSVAGSGSLSFTASASGTDENSDTALTPPAAPAGSATVQKPATLTIASVIASPSLAHLGDAIDVSVAVRNDGEASAADVALSGISASATATQAGSPTAAQTIPGGGSAVFHIPFVAKSEGSFTLSSGATGRDVNAGTSLTASSVTSAPINITAIEVAITSPDNRATLQAGGSLQAVASAWNTAGATITQLSLSAAGPATVAAPASISGSRQTVGGTFSVTANANAAAGSIITLVASATDAAGASVSSTPVTVTVGPPGVLALRCRPQPQLTIASGQSGEARLEAQKSDGTFEDATLSATWSSSAAAIATVSAGVVHGVAAGDAVITSAFGGLSTTCPVHVAPTAPSYGIRPPDPILLGLGGKLQLLFLQYGATTQPSDLTGTATWTSSATAVASVASGVVAGVSAGTATITACVATNCASTLAVVGDDLDVPGNLPYQRYAIGNSQKFNSLRLRQGTVTYLVYDAVGLTLNVGSFRLESGASLIGDGHSAPGSVSDGSITANGEGGDGAPGAGGGGAGAGNGSSFCSGSNCGGGGASRGANAGGCLLSTCAGGAGAAGSAGGAGAPGGLLILSSPPGDAGGGGGDGGKGGRGGGYGGGFASAGGGVGVLDGKTGGNGGGGGNASSSSGPGGGGGGGGGAILFSGNVSASIRIDGLISLEGGGGGMLRSATNAGPGGAGAGGSFFVDATSGSLTGSGTISVRGGAGGRGSASGACGGGGGGGGGIVQISAPVAGPYLVTFIEGGAGGAPCGGGGQHGEAGNPGVLKRP
;
A
#
# COMPACT_ATOMS: atom_id res chain seq x y z
N MET A 1 -87.87 -92.92 14.70
CA MET A 1 -86.90 -92.71 15.80
C MET A 1 -87.12 -91.34 16.39
N ARG A 2 -87.34 -91.21 17.70
CA ARG A 2 -87.27 -89.92 18.42
C ARG A 2 -85.81 -89.67 18.78
N LEU A 3 -85.22 -88.60 18.24
CA LEU A 3 -83.81 -88.27 18.46
C LEU A 3 -83.56 -87.81 19.91
N ASP A 4 -82.41 -88.18 20.46
CA ASP A 4 -81.90 -87.58 21.70
C ASP A 4 -81.22 -86.23 21.39
N ALA A 5 -80.80 -85.51 22.42
CA ALA A 5 -79.93 -84.35 22.25
C ALA A 5 -78.59 -84.81 21.64
N LEU A 6 -78.18 -84.17 20.54
CA LEU A 6 -76.93 -84.53 19.88
C LEU A 6 -75.73 -83.94 20.62
N PRO A 7 -74.73 -84.75 21.02
CA PRO A 7 -73.49 -84.22 21.58
C PRO A 7 -72.67 -83.49 20.50
N PRO A 8 -71.84 -82.51 20.87
CA PRO A 8 -70.85 -81.94 19.96
C PRO A 8 -69.90 -83.03 19.42
N PRO A 9 -69.47 -82.97 18.15
CA PRO A 9 -68.46 -83.87 17.62
C PRO A 9 -67.17 -83.90 18.46
N THR A 10 -66.60 -85.09 18.62
CA THR A 10 -65.30 -85.26 19.28
C THR A 10 -64.19 -84.75 18.37
N VAL A 11 -63.38 -83.83 18.89
CA VAL A 11 -62.24 -83.21 18.19
C VAL A 11 -60.97 -84.03 18.43
N THR A 12 -60.29 -84.42 17.35
CA THR A 12 -58.95 -85.05 17.41
C THR A 12 -57.97 -84.21 16.60
N THR A 13 -56.87 -83.77 17.21
CA THR A 13 -55.85 -82.94 16.55
C THR A 13 -54.45 -83.55 16.60
N THR A 14 -53.62 -83.19 15.62
CA THR A 14 -52.16 -83.38 15.65
C THR A 14 -51.45 -82.05 15.43
N GLY A 15 -50.24 -81.88 15.98
CA GLY A 15 -49.49 -80.62 15.90
C GLY A 15 -49.94 -79.59 16.95
N THR A 16 -50.04 -78.33 16.55
CA THR A 16 -50.46 -77.20 17.43
C THR A 16 -51.91 -76.80 17.21
N VAL A 17 -52.68 -77.55 16.42
CA VAL A 17 -54.07 -77.22 16.11
C VAL A 17 -54.95 -77.27 17.35
N ALA A 18 -55.72 -76.20 17.53
CA ALA A 18 -56.85 -76.13 18.44
C ALA A 18 -58.12 -75.79 17.66
N ALA A 19 -59.23 -76.46 17.99
CA ALA A 19 -60.54 -76.17 17.43
C ALA A 19 -61.53 -75.89 18.56
N THR A 20 -62.17 -74.73 18.53
CA THR A 20 -63.18 -74.31 19.51
C THR A 20 -64.55 -74.29 18.85
N LEU A 21 -65.56 -74.86 19.51
CA LEU A 21 -66.92 -74.87 18.99
C LEU A 21 -67.46 -73.43 18.92
N PHE A 22 -67.78 -72.96 17.72
CA PHE A 22 -68.30 -71.63 17.45
C PHE A 22 -69.84 -71.61 17.54
N SER A 23 -70.49 -72.56 16.87
CA SER A 23 -71.95 -72.70 16.90
C SER A 23 -72.38 -74.15 16.82
N ALA A 24 -73.50 -74.46 17.49
CA ALA A 24 -74.12 -75.77 17.50
C ALA A 24 -75.54 -75.69 16.92
N PRO A 25 -76.04 -76.76 16.30
CA PRO A 25 -77.40 -76.79 15.77
C PRO A 25 -78.41 -76.77 16.93
N ALA A 26 -79.64 -76.31 16.65
CA ALA A 26 -80.72 -76.40 17.62
C ALA A 26 -80.94 -77.87 18.04
N SER A 27 -81.09 -78.12 19.35
CA SER A 27 -81.19 -79.48 19.88
C SER A 27 -82.40 -80.21 19.28
N PRO A 28 -82.20 -81.38 18.63
CA PRO A 28 -83.30 -82.14 18.05
C PRO A 28 -84.02 -83.05 19.05
N ALA A 29 -83.73 -82.95 20.35
CA ALA A 29 -84.27 -83.85 21.36
C ALA A 29 -85.80 -83.95 21.29
N GLY A 30 -86.32 -85.18 21.12
CA GLY A 30 -87.74 -85.48 20.96
C GLY A 30 -88.27 -85.40 19.53
N THR A 31 -87.49 -84.92 18.56
CA THR A 31 -87.87 -84.84 17.15
C THR A 31 -88.07 -86.24 16.57
N LEU A 32 -89.24 -86.48 15.95
CA LEU A 32 -89.54 -87.75 15.30
C LEU A 32 -88.97 -87.78 13.88
N LEU A 33 -87.95 -88.61 13.66
CA LEU A 33 -87.45 -88.96 12.34
C LEU A 33 -88.21 -90.18 11.80
N SER A 34 -88.90 -90.00 10.68
CA SER A 34 -89.69 -91.05 10.00
C SER A 34 -88.78 -92.11 9.36
N GLY A 35 -89.29 -93.32 9.17
CA GLY A 35 -88.54 -94.40 8.50
C GLY A 35 -88.10 -93.98 7.09
N GLY A 36 -86.82 -94.12 6.78
CA GLY A 36 -86.22 -93.72 5.50
C GLY A 36 -85.93 -92.22 5.34
N ALA A 37 -86.24 -91.38 6.33
CA ALA A 37 -85.96 -89.94 6.29
C ALA A 37 -84.53 -89.61 6.76
N THR A 38 -83.95 -88.56 6.17
CA THR A 38 -82.62 -88.02 6.53
C THR A 38 -82.78 -86.57 6.98
N THR A 39 -82.05 -86.20 8.03
CA THR A 39 -81.95 -84.81 8.51
C THR A 39 -80.48 -84.44 8.72
N ILE A 40 -80.14 -83.17 8.54
CA ILE A 40 -78.75 -82.67 8.62
C ILE A 40 -78.64 -81.71 9.81
N PHE A 41 -77.58 -81.90 10.61
CA PHE A 41 -77.23 -81.04 11.74
C PHE A 41 -75.82 -80.52 11.53
N THR A 42 -75.63 -79.21 11.73
CA THR A 42 -74.36 -78.53 11.40
C THR A 42 -73.77 -77.89 12.64
N TRP A 43 -72.51 -78.24 12.93
CA TRP A 43 -71.67 -77.58 13.92
C TRP A 43 -70.62 -76.74 13.19
N GLN A 44 -70.29 -75.57 13.74
CA GLN A 44 -69.21 -74.72 13.24
C GLN A 44 -68.12 -74.64 14.31
N TYR A 45 -66.86 -74.73 13.89
CA TYR A 45 -65.69 -74.65 14.76
C TYR A 45 -64.75 -73.57 14.23
N ASP A 46 -64.19 -72.77 15.14
CA ASP A 46 -63.06 -71.89 14.87
C ASP A 46 -61.77 -72.67 15.10
N ALA A 47 -60.91 -72.73 14.09
CA ALA A 47 -59.64 -73.44 14.15
C ALA A 47 -58.46 -72.46 14.22
N SER A 48 -57.45 -72.79 15.02
CA SER A 48 -56.19 -72.05 15.15
C SER A 48 -55.01 -73.01 15.27
N GLY A 49 -53.79 -72.52 15.05
CA GLY A 49 -52.56 -73.34 15.05
C GLY A 49 -52.31 -74.03 13.70
N SER A 50 -51.40 -75.00 13.66
CA SER A 50 -51.07 -75.77 12.45
C SER A 50 -50.94 -77.28 12.71
N GLY A 51 -51.39 -78.09 11.75
CA GLY A 51 -51.47 -79.56 11.83
C GLY A 51 -52.79 -80.14 11.30
N SER A 52 -53.21 -81.31 11.79
CA SER A 52 -54.41 -82.02 11.28
C SER A 52 -55.56 -82.00 12.28
N LEU A 53 -56.79 -81.80 11.81
CA LEU A 53 -58.04 -81.74 12.59
C LEU A 53 -59.05 -82.77 12.04
N SER A 54 -59.50 -83.72 12.86
CA SER A 54 -60.59 -84.64 12.52
C SER A 54 -61.71 -84.55 13.55
N LEU A 55 -62.96 -84.60 13.08
CA LEU A 55 -64.17 -84.51 13.88
C LEU A 55 -64.95 -85.82 13.78
N SER A 56 -65.42 -86.36 14.90
CA SER A 56 -66.21 -87.60 14.94
C SER A 56 -67.57 -87.36 15.57
N GLY A 57 -68.63 -87.59 14.80
CA GLY A 57 -70.02 -87.40 15.24
C GLY A 57 -70.70 -88.72 15.62
N SER A 58 -71.61 -88.66 16.58
CA SER A 58 -72.49 -89.78 16.95
C SER A 58 -73.93 -89.29 17.11
N ALA A 59 -74.90 -90.20 16.96
CA ALA A 59 -76.31 -89.89 17.13
C ALA A 59 -77.01 -91.03 17.88
N SER A 60 -77.91 -90.68 18.77
CA SER A 60 -78.75 -91.63 19.49
C SER A 60 -80.20 -91.16 19.52
N GLY A 61 -81.08 -92.08 19.88
CA GLY A 61 -82.50 -91.83 20.03
C GLY A 61 -83.23 -93.11 20.38
N THR A 62 -84.54 -93.02 20.49
CA THR A 62 -85.40 -94.16 20.80
C THR A 62 -86.25 -94.52 19.60
N ASP A 63 -86.49 -95.80 19.37
CA ASP A 63 -87.53 -96.19 18.42
C ASP A 63 -88.90 -95.72 18.94
N ALA A 64 -89.67 -95.07 18.06
CA ALA A 64 -90.92 -94.42 18.47
C ALA A 64 -92.06 -95.41 18.74
N ASN A 65 -91.93 -96.66 18.26
CA ASN A 65 -92.94 -97.70 18.42
C ASN A 65 -92.57 -98.65 19.58
N SER A 66 -91.31 -99.09 19.66
CA SER A 66 -90.86 -100.08 20.65
C SER A 66 -90.23 -99.49 21.91
N ALA A 67 -89.94 -98.18 21.92
CA ALA A 67 -89.18 -97.49 22.97
C ALA A 67 -87.75 -98.03 23.21
N THR A 68 -87.21 -98.85 22.30
CA THR A 68 -85.83 -99.35 22.39
C THR A 68 -84.83 -98.23 22.08
N ALA A 69 -83.77 -98.10 22.86
CA ALA A 69 -82.68 -97.18 22.57
C ALA A 69 -81.88 -97.65 21.33
N LEU A 70 -81.62 -96.71 20.42
CA LEU A 70 -80.83 -96.86 19.21
C LEU A 70 -79.68 -95.86 19.27
N ALA A 71 -78.46 -96.34 19.07
CA ALA A 71 -77.27 -95.49 19.00
C ALA A 71 -76.44 -95.89 17.78
N ALA A 72 -76.12 -94.91 16.94
CA ALA A 72 -75.14 -95.08 15.89
C ALA A 72 -73.73 -94.94 16.48
N GLY A 73 -72.79 -95.79 16.04
CA GLY A 73 -71.38 -95.66 16.42
C GLY A 73 -70.78 -94.34 15.93
N PRO A 74 -69.72 -93.84 16.58
CA PRO A 74 -69.05 -92.62 16.16
C PRO A 74 -68.44 -92.80 14.77
N MET A 75 -68.72 -91.88 13.86
CA MET A 75 -68.15 -91.86 12.52
C MET A 75 -67.26 -90.62 12.35
N ALA A 76 -65.98 -90.86 12.07
CA ALA A 76 -65.01 -89.79 11.85
C ALA A 76 -65.12 -89.22 10.44
N ALA A 77 -65.13 -87.90 10.33
CA ALA A 77 -64.91 -87.20 9.08
C ALA A 77 -63.44 -87.31 8.65
N ALA A 78 -63.19 -87.15 7.35
CA ALA A 78 -61.84 -87.02 6.83
C ALA A 78 -61.11 -85.87 7.54
N ALA A 79 -59.82 -86.06 7.82
CA ALA A 79 -59.03 -85.05 8.51
C ALA A 79 -58.80 -83.83 7.60
N VAL A 80 -58.91 -82.63 8.19
CA VAL A 80 -58.69 -81.33 7.56
C VAL A 80 -57.34 -80.79 8.03
N THR A 81 -56.52 -80.29 7.11
CA THR A 81 -55.24 -79.65 7.46
C THR A 81 -55.43 -78.18 7.77
N VAL A 82 -54.97 -77.74 8.94
CA VAL A 82 -54.91 -76.33 9.34
C VAL A 82 -53.47 -75.86 9.14
N GLN A 83 -53.28 -74.75 8.42
CA GLN A 83 -51.97 -74.21 8.05
C GLN A 83 -51.84 -72.77 8.53
N ARG A 84 -50.61 -72.35 8.86
CA ARG A 84 -50.33 -70.91 9.05
C ARG A 84 -50.63 -70.16 7.74
N PRO A 85 -51.40 -69.05 7.78
CA PRO A 85 -51.72 -68.26 6.60
C PRO A 85 -50.48 -67.88 5.79
N ALA A 86 -50.63 -67.82 4.48
CA ALA A 86 -49.60 -67.36 3.58
C ALA A 86 -49.21 -65.92 3.92
N GLY A 87 -47.90 -65.65 3.84
CA GLY A 87 -47.36 -64.30 3.89
C GLY A 87 -46.68 -63.99 2.57
N LEU A 88 -46.40 -62.71 2.30
CA LEU A 88 -45.56 -62.35 1.17
C LEU A 88 -44.57 -61.26 1.62
N THR A 89 -43.28 -61.53 1.50
CA THR A 89 -42.21 -60.56 1.76
C THR A 89 -41.36 -60.40 0.51
N LEU A 90 -40.93 -59.16 0.24
CA LEU A 90 -40.23 -58.79 -1.00
C LEU A 90 -38.86 -58.20 -0.70
N SER A 91 -37.87 -58.53 -1.54
CA SER A 91 -36.58 -57.87 -1.60
C SER A 91 -36.14 -57.71 -3.06
N ALA A 92 -35.49 -56.60 -3.40
CA ALA A 92 -35.06 -56.33 -4.77
C ALA A 92 -33.60 -55.88 -4.81
N SER A 93 -32.91 -56.17 -5.92
CA SER A 93 -31.51 -55.79 -6.12
C SER A 93 -31.20 -55.50 -7.59
N LEU A 94 -30.31 -54.55 -7.83
CA LEU A 94 -29.73 -54.24 -9.15
C LEU A 94 -28.30 -54.77 -9.26
N SER A 95 -27.96 -55.28 -10.44
CA SER A 95 -26.57 -55.61 -10.80
C SER A 95 -26.34 -55.44 -12.31
N PRO A 96 -25.25 -54.78 -12.73
CA PRO A 96 -24.25 -54.07 -11.94
C PRO A 96 -24.73 -52.70 -11.40
N SER A 97 -24.04 -52.12 -10.42
CA SER A 97 -24.36 -50.79 -9.84
C SER A 97 -23.74 -49.62 -10.60
N THR A 98 -22.71 -49.85 -11.42
CA THR A 98 -22.13 -48.88 -12.36
C THR A 98 -21.90 -49.57 -13.70
N LEU A 99 -22.28 -48.93 -14.80
CA LEU A 99 -22.19 -49.51 -16.13
C LEU A 99 -22.00 -48.49 -17.24
N SER A 100 -21.32 -48.92 -18.30
CA SER A 100 -21.10 -48.11 -19.51
C SER A 100 -22.25 -48.30 -20.51
N ALA A 101 -22.86 -47.19 -20.92
CA ALA A 101 -24.03 -47.16 -21.78
C ALA A 101 -23.81 -47.90 -23.11
N GLY A 102 -24.75 -48.75 -23.50
CA GLY A 102 -24.67 -49.54 -24.74
C GLY A 102 -23.66 -50.69 -24.74
N LEU A 103 -22.81 -50.84 -23.71
CA LEU A 103 -21.83 -51.93 -23.61
C LEU A 103 -22.27 -53.04 -22.66
N GLN A 104 -23.17 -52.75 -21.72
CA GLN A 104 -23.61 -53.68 -20.69
C GLN A 104 -25.13 -53.64 -20.49
N GLN A 105 -25.69 -54.72 -19.95
CA GLN A 105 -27.09 -54.82 -19.58
C GLN A 105 -27.25 -54.74 -18.05
N LEU A 106 -28.37 -54.18 -17.61
CA LEU A 106 -28.75 -54.05 -16.21
C LEU A 106 -29.76 -55.14 -15.83
N SER A 107 -29.48 -55.89 -14.77
CA SER A 107 -30.35 -56.92 -14.22
C SER A 107 -31.02 -56.44 -12.93
N LEU A 108 -32.35 -56.50 -12.90
CA LEU A 108 -33.18 -56.29 -11.72
C LEU A 108 -33.75 -57.63 -11.26
N VAL A 109 -33.48 -58.01 -10.02
CA VAL A 109 -34.00 -59.25 -9.43
C VAL A 109 -34.92 -58.90 -8.27
N LEU A 110 -36.18 -59.37 -8.31
CA LEU A 110 -37.13 -59.36 -7.20
C LEU A 110 -37.21 -60.77 -6.61
N GLN A 111 -36.96 -60.91 -5.32
CA GLN A 111 -37.20 -62.14 -4.57
C GLN A 111 -38.49 -62.01 -3.75
N ALA A 112 -39.42 -62.91 -3.98
CA ALA A 112 -40.65 -63.04 -3.21
C ALA A 112 -40.60 -64.29 -2.34
N THR A 113 -40.80 -64.13 -1.03
CA THR A 113 -40.75 -65.22 -0.05
C THR A 113 -42.11 -65.36 0.63
N ASN A 114 -42.60 -66.59 0.72
CA ASN A 114 -43.77 -66.93 1.52
C ASN A 114 -43.33 -67.52 2.86
N PRO A 115 -43.35 -66.75 3.98
CA PRO A 115 -43.02 -67.28 5.29
C PRO A 115 -44.13 -68.15 5.90
N GLY A 116 -45.32 -68.21 5.29
CA GLY A 116 -46.45 -69.01 5.73
C GLY A 116 -46.27 -70.51 5.46
N GLU A 117 -47.28 -71.30 5.80
CA GLU A 117 -47.36 -72.73 5.44
C GLU A 117 -48.35 -72.97 4.30
N ALA A 118 -49.43 -72.18 4.24
CA ALA A 118 -50.36 -72.15 3.12
C ALA A 118 -49.69 -71.61 1.85
N GLY A 119 -50.16 -72.05 0.68
CA GLY A 119 -49.71 -71.52 -0.59
C GLY A 119 -50.12 -70.06 -0.79
N ALA A 120 -49.23 -69.26 -1.37
CA ALA A 120 -49.56 -67.92 -1.85
C ALA A 120 -49.80 -67.98 -3.37
N VAL A 121 -51.03 -67.77 -3.80
CA VAL A 121 -51.39 -67.68 -5.23
C VAL A 121 -50.99 -66.30 -5.74
N LEU A 122 -49.94 -66.23 -6.55
CA LEU A 122 -49.41 -64.95 -7.05
C LEU A 122 -50.31 -64.36 -8.14
N ALA A 123 -50.55 -63.05 -8.03
CA ALA A 123 -51.14 -62.26 -9.11
C ALA A 123 -50.10 -62.04 -10.24
N ALA A 124 -50.57 -61.54 -11.39
CA ALA A 124 -49.67 -61.12 -12.46
C ALA A 124 -48.72 -60.02 -11.96
N LEU A 125 -47.43 -60.16 -12.24
CA LEU A 125 -46.41 -59.19 -11.82
C LEU A 125 -46.61 -57.85 -12.56
N PRO A 126 -46.75 -56.72 -11.84
CA PRO A 126 -46.76 -55.41 -12.46
C PRO A 126 -45.36 -55.05 -12.99
N ALA A 127 -45.32 -54.12 -13.95
CA ALA A 127 -44.06 -53.57 -14.43
C ALA A 127 -43.36 -52.78 -13.30
N PRO A 128 -42.04 -52.95 -13.08
CA PRO A 128 -41.29 -52.17 -12.11
C PRO A 128 -41.39 -50.67 -12.41
N THR A 129 -41.57 -49.86 -11.37
CA THR A 129 -41.54 -48.40 -11.52
C THR A 129 -40.10 -47.92 -11.46
N MET A 130 -39.75 -46.99 -12.35
CA MET A 130 -38.39 -46.49 -12.53
C MET A 130 -38.35 -44.98 -12.37
N VAL A 131 -37.36 -44.51 -11.61
CA VAL A 131 -37.00 -43.10 -11.48
C VAL A 131 -35.62 -42.92 -12.11
N ARG A 132 -35.49 -41.90 -12.97
CA ARG A 132 -34.24 -41.58 -13.66
C ARG A 132 -33.80 -40.16 -13.35
N THR A 133 -32.49 -39.96 -13.33
CA THR A 133 -31.86 -38.64 -13.38
C THR A 133 -31.00 -38.53 -14.64
N GLY A 134 -30.85 -37.32 -15.17
CA GLY A 134 -30.07 -37.08 -16.38
C GLY A 134 -30.74 -37.60 -17.66
N SER A 135 -29.93 -38.05 -18.61
CA SER A 135 -30.35 -38.58 -19.92
C SER A 135 -30.45 -40.12 -19.96
N ALA A 136 -30.20 -40.80 -18.83
CA ALA A 136 -30.26 -42.24 -18.72
C ALA A 136 -31.63 -42.78 -19.16
N SER A 137 -31.61 -43.82 -19.98
CA SER A 137 -32.80 -44.47 -20.51
C SER A 137 -32.61 -45.98 -20.52
N VAL A 138 -33.72 -46.71 -20.45
CA VAL A 138 -33.74 -48.17 -20.46
C VAL A 138 -34.71 -48.68 -21.50
N SER A 139 -34.33 -49.75 -22.18
CA SER A 139 -35.23 -50.58 -22.98
C SER A 139 -35.25 -51.99 -22.42
N VAL A 140 -36.44 -52.58 -22.34
CA VAL A 140 -36.62 -53.93 -21.82
C VAL A 140 -36.04 -54.93 -22.82
N VAL A 141 -35.11 -55.77 -22.37
CA VAL A 141 -34.56 -56.90 -23.13
C VAL A 141 -35.39 -58.14 -22.86
N SER A 142 -35.66 -58.43 -21.58
CA SER A 142 -36.49 -59.55 -21.16
C SER A 142 -37.26 -59.24 -19.88
N ASN A 143 -38.43 -59.87 -19.75
CA ASN A 143 -39.25 -59.84 -18.55
C ASN A 143 -39.38 -61.26 -17.96
N PRO A 144 -39.59 -61.38 -16.64
CA PRO A 144 -39.83 -62.67 -16.02
C PRO A 144 -41.23 -63.20 -16.40
N PRO A 145 -41.41 -64.52 -16.51
CA PRO A 145 -42.74 -65.10 -16.72
C PRO A 145 -43.70 -64.68 -15.61
N SER A 146 -44.80 -64.00 -15.99
CA SER A 146 -45.73 -63.32 -15.09
C SER A 146 -47.14 -63.95 -15.07
N ALA A 147 -47.23 -65.28 -15.18
CA ALA A 147 -48.51 -65.98 -15.17
C ALA A 147 -49.19 -65.85 -13.80
N ALA A 148 -50.34 -65.18 -13.77
CA ALA A 148 -51.24 -65.16 -12.62
C ALA A 148 -51.69 -66.58 -12.27
N GLY A 149 -51.89 -66.85 -10.98
CA GLY A 149 -52.32 -68.15 -10.49
C GLY A 149 -51.17 -69.11 -10.15
N THR A 150 -49.90 -68.67 -10.23
CA THR A 150 -48.82 -69.55 -9.76
C THR A 150 -48.79 -69.62 -8.24
N VAL A 151 -48.83 -70.83 -7.68
CA VAL A 151 -48.76 -71.05 -6.23
C VAL A 151 -47.30 -71.05 -5.76
N LEU A 152 -46.98 -70.17 -4.82
CA LEU A 152 -45.73 -70.17 -4.06
C LEU A 152 -45.97 -70.90 -2.74
N ALA A 153 -45.44 -72.13 -2.65
CA ALA A 153 -45.60 -72.97 -1.46
C ALA A 153 -45.09 -72.29 -0.18
N GLY A 154 -45.64 -72.69 0.97
CA GLY A 154 -45.17 -72.22 2.27
C GLY A 154 -43.68 -72.46 2.50
N GLY A 155 -42.97 -71.46 3.01
CA GLY A 155 -41.52 -71.46 3.20
C GLY A 155 -40.69 -71.26 1.92
N ALA A 156 -41.32 -71.19 0.74
CA ALA A 156 -40.59 -71.08 -0.52
C ALA A 156 -40.24 -69.62 -0.88
N THR A 157 -39.15 -69.47 -1.63
CA THR A 157 -38.72 -68.20 -2.25
C THR A 157 -38.64 -68.37 -3.76
N ARG A 158 -39.10 -67.36 -4.50
CA ARG A 158 -39.02 -67.31 -5.96
C ARG A 158 -38.42 -65.99 -6.44
N SER A 159 -37.53 -66.09 -7.43
CA SER A 159 -36.87 -64.94 -8.05
C SER A 159 -37.49 -64.59 -9.40
N PHE A 160 -37.67 -63.29 -9.65
CA PHE A 160 -38.15 -62.72 -10.90
C PHE A 160 -37.11 -61.73 -11.41
N THR A 161 -36.64 -61.93 -12.64
CA THR A 161 -35.54 -61.15 -13.22
C THR A 161 -35.99 -60.38 -14.45
N TRP A 162 -35.75 -59.07 -14.44
CA TRP A 162 -35.85 -58.20 -15.62
C TRP A 162 -34.46 -57.83 -16.10
N THR A 163 -34.26 -57.87 -17.43
CA THR A 163 -33.01 -57.42 -18.06
C THR A 163 -33.30 -56.20 -18.91
N TYR A 164 -32.49 -55.16 -18.75
CA TYR A 164 -32.61 -53.90 -19.46
C TYR A 164 -31.32 -53.57 -20.24
N SER A 165 -31.47 -53.07 -21.46
CA SER A 165 -30.41 -52.36 -22.17
C SER A 165 -30.44 -50.90 -21.75
N VAL A 166 -29.29 -50.32 -21.47
CA VAL A 166 -29.18 -48.93 -20.97
C VAL A 166 -28.51 -48.02 -22.00
N ALA A 167 -28.98 -46.78 -22.08
CA ALA A 167 -28.42 -45.73 -22.92
C ALA A 167 -28.43 -44.38 -22.20
N GLY A 168 -27.67 -43.40 -22.70
CA GLY A 168 -27.53 -42.08 -22.08
C GLY A 168 -26.61 -42.08 -20.86
N SER A 169 -26.70 -41.04 -20.02
CA SER A 169 -25.93 -40.91 -18.77
C SER A 169 -26.78 -40.39 -17.61
N GLY A 170 -26.53 -40.88 -16.39
CA GLY A 170 -27.27 -40.54 -15.19
C GLY A 170 -27.56 -41.74 -14.28
N SER A 171 -28.49 -41.61 -13.33
CA SER A 171 -28.82 -42.68 -12.38
C SER A 171 -30.20 -43.28 -12.66
N LEU A 172 -30.33 -44.58 -12.46
CA LEU A 172 -31.55 -45.36 -12.59
C LEU A 172 -31.88 -46.04 -11.26
N SER A 173 -33.06 -45.77 -10.71
CA SER A 173 -33.58 -46.43 -9.51
C SER A 173 -34.87 -47.16 -9.81
N PHE A 174 -35.00 -48.39 -9.31
CA PHE A 174 -36.14 -49.26 -9.55
C PHE A 174 -36.83 -49.64 -8.24
N THR A 175 -38.16 -49.72 -8.28
CA THR A 175 -38.97 -50.34 -7.22
C THR A 175 -39.88 -51.39 -7.86
N ALA A 176 -39.85 -52.60 -7.32
CA ALA A 176 -40.62 -53.74 -7.84
C ALA A 176 -41.66 -54.18 -6.81
N SER A 177 -42.83 -54.61 -7.28
CA SER A 177 -43.93 -55.05 -6.42
C SER A 177 -44.48 -56.39 -6.90
N ALA A 178 -45.08 -57.13 -5.97
CA ALA A 178 -45.81 -58.35 -6.23
C ALA A 178 -46.99 -58.43 -5.25
N SER A 179 -48.06 -59.11 -5.64
CA SER A 179 -49.24 -59.33 -4.82
C SER A 179 -49.79 -60.74 -5.06
N GLY A 180 -50.71 -61.19 -4.22
CA GLY A 180 -51.34 -62.48 -4.36
C GLY A 180 -52.50 -62.69 -3.39
N THR A 181 -52.96 -63.92 -3.27
CA THR A 181 -53.96 -64.34 -2.29
C THR A 181 -53.48 -65.59 -1.56
N ASP A 182 -53.89 -65.74 -0.30
CA ASP A 182 -53.77 -66.99 0.41
C ASP A 182 -54.65 -68.07 -0.27
N GLU A 183 -54.08 -69.26 -0.53
CA GLU A 183 -54.73 -70.35 -1.28
C GLU A 183 -55.94 -70.95 -0.55
N ASN A 184 -55.98 -70.85 0.78
CA ASN A 184 -57.02 -71.48 1.60
C ASN A 184 -58.18 -70.53 1.92
N SER A 185 -57.89 -69.24 2.10
CA SER A 185 -58.84 -68.23 2.60
C SER A 185 -59.20 -67.13 1.61
N ASP A 186 -58.54 -67.10 0.44
CA ASP A 186 -58.63 -66.03 -0.55
C ASP A 186 -58.25 -64.62 -0.01
N THR A 187 -57.61 -64.56 1.17
CA THR A 187 -57.19 -63.30 1.78
C THR A 187 -56.09 -62.64 0.93
N ALA A 188 -56.26 -61.36 0.60
CA ALA A 188 -55.30 -60.61 -0.22
C ALA A 188 -53.96 -60.38 0.49
N LEU A 189 -52.86 -60.61 -0.23
CA LEU A 189 -51.48 -60.38 0.18
C LEU A 189 -50.91 -59.19 -0.60
N THR A 190 -50.71 -58.06 0.08
CA THR A 190 -50.23 -56.80 -0.52
C THR A 190 -49.01 -56.25 0.24
N PRO A 191 -47.81 -56.83 0.08
CA PRO A 191 -46.61 -56.31 0.71
C PRO A 191 -46.18 -54.95 0.12
N PRO A 192 -45.41 -54.14 0.87
CA PRO A 192 -44.77 -52.95 0.33
C PRO A 192 -43.87 -53.26 -0.86
N ALA A 193 -43.80 -52.34 -1.84
CA ALA A 193 -42.89 -52.47 -2.97
C ALA A 193 -41.42 -52.46 -2.48
N ALA A 194 -40.60 -53.33 -3.04
CA ALA A 194 -39.18 -53.46 -2.69
C ALA A 194 -38.31 -52.53 -3.55
N PRO A 195 -37.54 -51.60 -2.95
CA PRO A 195 -36.55 -50.81 -3.66
C PRO A 195 -35.33 -51.66 -4.01
N ALA A 196 -34.83 -51.52 -5.24
CA ALA A 196 -33.70 -52.30 -5.75
C ALA A 196 -32.35 -51.57 -5.66
N GLY A 197 -32.34 -50.35 -5.12
CA GLY A 197 -31.20 -49.43 -5.12
C GLY A 197 -31.12 -48.57 -6.38
N SER A 198 -29.93 -48.02 -6.65
CA SER A 198 -29.64 -47.20 -7.83
C SER A 198 -28.45 -47.75 -8.61
N ALA A 199 -28.53 -47.69 -9.94
CA ALA A 199 -27.42 -47.95 -10.85
C ALA A 199 -27.00 -46.67 -11.59
N THR A 200 -25.71 -46.43 -11.74
CA THR A 200 -25.17 -45.26 -12.46
C THR A 200 -24.75 -45.65 -13.87
N VAL A 201 -25.39 -45.04 -14.86
CA VAL A 201 -25.07 -45.19 -16.28
C VAL A 201 -24.13 -44.08 -16.70
N GLN A 202 -22.98 -44.46 -17.28
CA GLN A 202 -21.95 -43.55 -17.76
C GLN A 202 -21.77 -43.68 -19.26
N LYS A 203 -21.43 -42.58 -19.94
CA LYS A 203 -20.90 -42.65 -21.31
C LYS A 203 -19.62 -43.53 -21.30
N PRO A 204 -19.50 -44.52 -22.20
CA PRO A 204 -18.30 -45.37 -22.29
C PRO A 204 -17.01 -44.57 -22.41
N ALA A 205 -15.94 -45.12 -21.86
CA ALA A 205 -14.60 -44.56 -22.02
C ALA A 205 -14.21 -44.51 -23.50
N THR A 206 -13.66 -43.38 -23.95
CA THR A 206 -13.21 -43.20 -25.34
C THR A 206 -11.90 -42.44 -25.34
N LEU A 207 -10.83 -43.05 -25.86
CA LEU A 207 -9.49 -42.46 -25.85
C LEU A 207 -9.22 -41.66 -27.12
N THR A 208 -8.63 -40.49 -26.96
CA THR A 208 -8.14 -39.64 -28.05
C THR A 208 -6.73 -39.15 -27.74
N ILE A 209 -5.88 -39.03 -28.77
CA ILE A 209 -4.57 -38.39 -28.62
C ILE A 209 -4.77 -36.89 -28.81
N ALA A 210 -4.63 -36.13 -27.73
CA ALA A 210 -4.82 -34.68 -27.73
C ALA A 210 -3.63 -33.96 -28.37
N SER A 211 -2.41 -34.44 -28.13
CA SER A 211 -1.19 -33.88 -28.73
C SER A 211 0.00 -34.84 -28.64
N VAL A 212 0.92 -34.71 -29.60
CA VAL A 212 2.26 -35.33 -29.56
C VAL A 212 3.29 -34.23 -29.81
N ILE A 213 4.15 -33.98 -28.82
CA ILE A 213 5.10 -32.86 -28.84
C ILE A 213 6.50 -33.39 -28.54
N ALA A 214 7.43 -33.19 -29.48
CA ALA A 214 8.85 -33.44 -29.28
C ALA A 214 9.55 -32.17 -28.82
N SER A 215 10.39 -32.28 -27.80
CA SER A 215 11.17 -31.18 -27.21
C SER A 215 12.61 -31.61 -26.99
N PRO A 216 13.61 -30.74 -27.23
CA PRO A 216 13.50 -29.36 -27.75
C PRO A 216 13.12 -29.29 -29.24
N SER A 217 12.73 -28.11 -29.74
CA SER A 217 12.36 -27.89 -31.16
C SER A 217 13.54 -27.98 -32.13
N LEU A 218 14.77 -27.91 -31.60
CA LEU A 218 16.03 -28.15 -32.28
C LEU A 218 16.91 -28.95 -31.33
N ALA A 219 17.47 -30.06 -31.80
CA ALA A 219 18.37 -30.91 -31.03
C ALA A 219 19.71 -31.09 -31.76
N HIS A 220 20.81 -31.20 -31.03
CA HIS A 220 22.12 -31.53 -31.57
C HIS A 220 22.38 -33.03 -31.52
N LEU A 221 23.37 -33.53 -32.26
CA LEU A 221 23.77 -34.94 -32.14
C LEU A 221 24.14 -35.29 -30.69
N GLY A 222 23.54 -36.35 -30.15
CA GLY A 222 23.73 -36.77 -28.77
C GLY A 222 22.78 -36.13 -27.76
N ASP A 223 22.03 -35.08 -28.13
CA ASP A 223 21.05 -34.46 -27.25
C ASP A 223 19.89 -35.41 -26.93
N ALA A 224 19.37 -35.29 -25.71
CA ALA A 224 18.14 -35.95 -25.31
C ALA A 224 16.92 -35.24 -25.91
N ILE A 225 16.02 -36.01 -26.51
CA ILE A 225 14.73 -35.56 -27.02
C ILE A 225 13.65 -36.22 -26.17
N ASP A 226 12.81 -35.43 -25.51
CA ASP A 226 11.62 -35.93 -24.82
C ASP A 226 10.39 -35.76 -25.70
N VAL A 227 9.65 -36.85 -25.91
CA VAL A 227 8.37 -36.81 -26.63
C VAL A 227 7.24 -37.01 -25.65
N SER A 228 6.43 -35.96 -25.47
CA SER A 228 5.24 -35.97 -24.63
C SER A 228 3.99 -36.26 -25.46
N VAL A 229 3.23 -37.27 -25.05
CA VAL A 229 1.97 -37.70 -25.67
C VAL A 229 0.85 -37.48 -24.67
N ALA A 230 -0.02 -36.51 -24.95
CA ALA A 230 -1.20 -36.27 -24.14
C ALA A 230 -2.36 -37.13 -24.64
N VAL A 231 -2.85 -38.02 -23.77
CA VAL A 231 -4.00 -38.89 -24.03
C VAL A 231 -5.18 -38.41 -23.20
N ARG A 232 -6.35 -38.26 -23.83
CA ARG A 232 -7.58 -37.81 -23.19
C ARG A 232 -8.63 -38.92 -23.21
N ASN A 233 -9.41 -39.03 -22.13
CA ASN A 233 -10.60 -39.86 -22.08
C ASN A 233 -11.85 -38.97 -22.22
N ASP A 234 -12.51 -39.02 -23.38
CA ASP A 234 -13.72 -38.24 -23.68
C ASP A 234 -15.03 -38.93 -23.23
N GLY A 235 -14.91 -40.06 -22.53
CA GLY A 235 -16.01 -40.75 -21.85
C GLY A 235 -16.24 -40.27 -20.43
N GLU A 236 -17.28 -40.80 -19.79
CA GLU A 236 -17.55 -40.59 -18.34
C GLU A 236 -17.02 -41.77 -17.51
N ALA A 237 -17.00 -42.98 -18.08
CA ALA A 237 -16.35 -44.13 -17.47
C ALA A 237 -14.83 -43.97 -17.48
N SER A 238 -14.16 -44.48 -16.45
CA SER A 238 -12.70 -44.52 -16.38
C SER A 238 -12.12 -45.49 -17.41
N ALA A 239 -10.96 -45.15 -17.96
CA ALA A 239 -10.16 -46.02 -18.81
C ALA A 239 -8.98 -46.58 -17.99
N ALA A 240 -8.89 -47.90 -17.84
CA ALA A 240 -7.77 -48.58 -17.18
C ALA A 240 -6.71 -49.02 -18.20
N ASP A 241 -5.52 -49.33 -17.66
CA ASP A 241 -4.37 -49.85 -18.41
C ASP A 241 -4.03 -49.03 -19.66
N VAL A 242 -4.21 -47.70 -19.58
CA VAL A 242 -3.94 -46.81 -20.71
C VAL A 242 -2.43 -46.72 -20.91
N ALA A 243 -1.97 -47.22 -22.05
CA ALA A 243 -0.57 -47.25 -22.44
C ALA A 243 -0.42 -46.79 -23.90
N LEU A 244 0.75 -46.24 -24.22
CA LEU A 244 1.08 -45.87 -25.59
C LEU A 244 1.23 -47.11 -26.48
N SER A 245 0.77 -47.01 -27.72
CA SER A 245 0.76 -48.13 -28.67
C SER A 245 1.16 -47.67 -30.07
N GLY A 246 1.77 -48.55 -30.86
CA GLY A 246 2.15 -48.22 -32.24
C GLY A 246 3.20 -47.10 -32.31
N ILE A 247 4.10 -47.03 -31.33
CA ILE A 247 5.18 -46.05 -31.29
C ILE A 247 6.10 -46.28 -32.49
N SER A 248 6.19 -45.28 -33.37
CA SER A 248 7.07 -45.29 -34.54
C SER A 248 7.76 -43.93 -34.64
N ALA A 249 9.09 -43.93 -34.69
CA ALA A 249 9.90 -42.71 -34.72
C ALA A 249 10.85 -42.70 -35.92
N SER A 250 11.25 -41.52 -36.36
CA SER A 250 12.29 -41.34 -37.38
C SER A 250 13.62 -41.96 -36.95
N ALA A 251 14.38 -42.53 -37.89
CA ALA A 251 15.68 -43.15 -37.62
C ALA A 251 16.79 -42.17 -37.18
N THR A 252 16.48 -40.87 -37.19
CA THR A 252 17.39 -39.78 -36.78
C THR A 252 17.63 -39.73 -35.27
N ALA A 253 16.83 -40.43 -34.46
CA ALA A 253 17.07 -40.63 -33.03
C ALA A 253 16.74 -42.07 -32.60
N THR A 254 17.35 -42.50 -31.48
CA THR A 254 17.11 -43.82 -30.87
C THR A 254 16.46 -43.66 -29.51
N GLN A 255 15.46 -44.50 -29.21
CA GLN A 255 14.81 -44.49 -27.89
C GLN A 255 15.82 -44.85 -26.78
N ALA A 256 15.86 -44.03 -25.74
CA ALA A 256 16.87 -44.10 -24.67
C ALA A 256 16.36 -44.75 -23.37
N GLY A 257 15.07 -45.11 -23.31
CA GLY A 257 14.45 -45.73 -22.14
C GLY A 257 13.02 -46.19 -22.41
N SER A 258 12.41 -46.84 -21.42
CA SER A 258 11.01 -47.28 -21.51
C SER A 258 10.06 -46.07 -21.50
N PRO A 259 8.97 -46.09 -22.30
CA PRO A 259 7.89 -45.13 -22.16
C PRO A 259 7.30 -45.13 -20.74
N THR A 260 6.60 -44.05 -20.40
CA THR A 260 5.81 -43.98 -19.17
C THR A 260 4.87 -45.19 -19.04
N ALA A 261 4.83 -45.79 -17.84
CA ALA A 261 4.03 -46.98 -17.56
C ALA A 261 2.52 -46.72 -17.75
N ALA A 262 1.75 -47.79 -17.91
CA ALA A 262 0.31 -47.71 -18.08
C ALA A 262 -0.39 -47.03 -16.88
N GLN A 263 -1.45 -46.27 -17.14
CA GLN A 263 -2.18 -45.51 -16.11
C GLN A 263 -3.70 -45.65 -16.26
N THR A 264 -4.43 -45.37 -15.18
CA THR A 264 -5.90 -45.22 -15.25
C THR A 264 -6.24 -43.75 -15.45
N ILE A 265 -7.04 -43.43 -16.48
CA ILE A 265 -7.50 -42.08 -16.80
C ILE A 265 -9.00 -41.99 -16.47
N PRO A 266 -9.41 -41.18 -15.47
CA PRO A 266 -10.82 -40.93 -15.17
C PRO A 266 -11.59 -40.36 -16.36
N GLY A 267 -12.90 -40.53 -16.39
CA GLY A 267 -13.77 -39.90 -17.39
C GLY A 267 -13.58 -38.38 -17.45
N GLY A 268 -13.47 -37.83 -18.66
CA GLY A 268 -13.17 -36.42 -18.92
C GLY A 268 -11.73 -35.97 -18.62
N GLY A 269 -10.91 -36.86 -18.06
CA GLY A 269 -9.53 -36.61 -17.68
C GLY A 269 -8.53 -36.75 -18.83
N SER A 270 -7.29 -36.33 -18.57
CA SER A 270 -6.15 -36.48 -19.48
C SER A 270 -4.90 -36.92 -18.70
N ALA A 271 -4.01 -37.65 -19.35
CA ALA A 271 -2.68 -38.01 -18.84
C ALA A 271 -1.61 -37.77 -19.91
N VAL A 272 -0.39 -37.44 -19.48
CA VAL A 272 0.75 -37.22 -20.37
C VAL A 272 1.76 -38.34 -20.17
N PHE A 273 2.13 -38.97 -21.28
CA PHE A 273 3.12 -40.04 -21.34
C PHE A 273 4.38 -39.51 -22.00
N HIS A 274 5.52 -39.72 -21.36
CA HIS A 274 6.83 -39.34 -21.87
C HIS A 274 7.55 -40.52 -22.52
N ILE A 275 8.21 -40.26 -23.64
CA ILE A 275 9.08 -41.21 -24.34
C ILE A 275 10.45 -40.56 -24.57
N PRO A 276 11.52 -41.04 -23.92
CA PRO A 276 12.85 -40.47 -24.07
C PRO A 276 13.59 -41.02 -25.31
N PHE A 277 14.21 -40.14 -26.08
CA PHE A 277 15.06 -40.40 -27.24
C PHE A 277 16.42 -39.70 -27.12
N VAL A 278 17.40 -40.17 -27.89
CA VAL A 278 18.71 -39.53 -28.06
C VAL A 278 18.98 -39.36 -29.55
N ALA A 279 19.31 -38.14 -29.97
CA ALA A 279 19.62 -37.78 -31.34
C ALA A 279 20.87 -38.53 -31.86
N LYS A 280 20.80 -39.09 -33.07
CA LYS A 280 21.86 -39.94 -33.66
C LYS A 280 22.41 -39.44 -34.99
N SER A 281 21.57 -38.86 -35.83
CA SER A 281 21.99 -38.37 -37.14
C SER A 281 21.24 -37.11 -37.51
N GLU A 282 21.86 -36.29 -38.35
CA GLU A 282 21.23 -35.08 -38.87
C GLU A 282 19.95 -35.39 -39.66
N GLY A 283 19.02 -34.45 -39.64
CA GLY A 283 17.75 -34.53 -40.36
C GLY A 283 16.55 -34.30 -39.48
N SER A 284 15.35 -34.48 -40.04
CA SER A 284 14.11 -34.28 -39.29
C SER A 284 13.80 -35.48 -38.39
N PHE A 285 13.34 -35.20 -37.17
CA PHE A 285 12.79 -36.18 -36.25
C PHE A 285 11.29 -35.97 -36.07
N THR A 286 10.52 -37.05 -36.24
CA THR A 286 9.09 -37.12 -35.95
C THR A 286 8.80 -38.39 -35.18
N LEU A 287 7.73 -38.38 -34.38
CA LEU A 287 7.23 -39.56 -33.69
C LEU A 287 5.72 -39.67 -33.85
N SER A 288 5.25 -40.87 -34.19
CA SER A 288 3.84 -41.24 -34.20
C SER A 288 3.55 -42.20 -33.06
N SER A 289 2.48 -41.92 -32.30
CA SER A 289 2.00 -42.84 -31.26
C SER A 289 0.48 -42.77 -31.17
N GLY A 290 -0.15 -43.93 -30.98
CA GLY A 290 -1.50 -44.06 -30.48
C GLY A 290 -1.51 -44.44 -29.00
N ALA A 291 -2.67 -44.84 -28.51
CA ALA A 291 -2.81 -45.40 -27.16
C ALA A 291 -3.86 -46.52 -27.15
N THR A 292 -3.72 -47.44 -26.22
CA THR A 292 -4.71 -48.49 -25.94
C THR A 292 -5.06 -48.48 -24.47
N GLY A 293 -6.26 -48.95 -24.12
CA GLY A 293 -6.67 -49.17 -22.73
C GLY A 293 -7.91 -50.06 -22.66
N ARG A 294 -8.61 -50.06 -21.53
CA ARG A 294 -9.89 -50.77 -21.36
C ARG A 294 -10.90 -49.90 -20.61
N ASP A 295 -12.17 -49.98 -20.98
CA ASP A 295 -13.26 -49.40 -20.19
C ASP A 295 -13.36 -50.15 -18.85
N VAL A 296 -13.32 -49.43 -17.73
CA VAL A 296 -13.31 -50.03 -16.39
C VAL A 296 -14.60 -50.80 -16.07
N ASN A 297 -15.74 -50.35 -16.59
CA ASN A 297 -17.02 -50.98 -16.28
C ASN A 297 -17.23 -52.22 -17.15
N ALA A 298 -17.01 -52.11 -18.46
CA ALA A 298 -17.31 -53.15 -19.44
C ALA A 298 -16.14 -54.09 -19.76
N GLY A 299 -14.90 -53.71 -19.42
CA GLY A 299 -13.69 -54.43 -19.78
C GLY A 299 -13.35 -54.40 -21.29
N THR A 300 -14.13 -53.65 -22.08
CA THR A 300 -13.98 -53.51 -23.53
C THR A 300 -12.68 -52.79 -23.86
N SER A 301 -11.90 -53.33 -24.81
CA SER A 301 -10.65 -52.71 -25.27
C SER A 301 -10.92 -51.39 -25.99
N LEU A 302 -10.08 -50.40 -25.70
CA LEU A 302 -10.10 -49.06 -26.29
C LEU A 302 -8.83 -48.85 -27.12
N THR A 303 -8.97 -48.14 -28.23
CA THR A 303 -7.85 -47.73 -29.07
C THR A 303 -8.01 -46.26 -29.45
N ALA A 304 -6.90 -45.51 -29.44
CA ALA A 304 -6.80 -44.16 -29.96
C ALA A 304 -5.89 -44.17 -31.19
N SER A 305 -6.36 -43.56 -32.28
CA SER A 305 -5.59 -43.44 -33.52
C SER A 305 -4.26 -42.73 -33.28
N SER A 306 -3.22 -43.15 -34.00
CA SER A 306 -1.90 -42.56 -33.88
C SER A 306 -1.87 -41.14 -34.42
N VAL A 307 -1.24 -40.23 -33.69
CA VAL A 307 -0.95 -38.86 -34.13
C VAL A 307 0.56 -38.69 -34.25
N THR A 308 1.01 -37.97 -35.28
CA THR A 308 2.43 -37.68 -35.54
C THR A 308 2.80 -36.31 -34.98
N SER A 309 3.94 -36.21 -34.31
CA SER A 309 4.50 -34.94 -33.85
C SER A 309 4.82 -34.01 -35.02
N ALA A 310 4.89 -32.71 -34.75
CA ALA A 310 5.59 -31.81 -35.66
C ALA A 310 7.05 -32.24 -35.83
N PRO A 311 7.65 -32.04 -37.02
CA PRO A 311 9.06 -32.31 -37.23
C PRO A 311 9.92 -31.35 -36.41
N ILE A 312 10.87 -31.88 -35.66
CA ILE A 312 12.00 -31.11 -35.11
C ILE A 312 13.25 -31.40 -35.92
N ASN A 313 14.19 -30.46 -35.98
CA ASN A 313 15.44 -30.67 -36.70
C ASN A 313 16.53 -31.17 -35.75
N ILE A 314 17.29 -32.17 -36.22
CA ILE A 314 18.53 -32.63 -35.61
C ILE A 314 19.69 -32.14 -36.48
N THR A 315 20.66 -31.47 -35.86
CA THR A 315 21.81 -30.87 -36.56
C THR A 315 23.12 -31.19 -35.84
N ALA A 316 24.24 -31.27 -36.56
CA ALA A 316 25.56 -31.32 -35.94
C ALA A 316 26.22 -29.93 -35.83
N ILE A 317 25.56 -28.87 -36.33
CA ILE A 317 26.06 -27.50 -36.26
C ILE A 317 25.73 -26.92 -34.88
N GLU A 318 26.76 -26.54 -34.14
CA GLU A 318 26.64 -25.76 -32.91
C GLU A 318 27.12 -24.33 -33.19
N VAL A 319 26.43 -23.34 -32.62
CA VAL A 319 26.83 -21.93 -32.68
C VAL A 319 26.60 -21.28 -31.33
N ALA A 320 27.61 -20.54 -30.86
CA ALA A 320 27.58 -19.88 -29.57
C ALA A 320 28.18 -18.48 -29.67
N ILE A 321 27.61 -17.55 -28.91
CA ILE A 321 28.23 -16.27 -28.58
C ILE A 321 29.01 -16.49 -27.28
N THR A 322 30.33 -16.31 -27.33
CA THR A 322 31.22 -16.54 -26.17
C THR A 322 31.53 -15.26 -25.41
N SER A 323 31.27 -14.10 -26.01
CA SER A 323 31.34 -12.78 -25.38
C SER A 323 30.47 -11.81 -26.17
N PRO A 324 29.75 -10.85 -25.55
CA PRO A 324 29.60 -10.67 -24.11
C PRO A 324 28.73 -11.77 -23.45
N ASP A 325 28.65 -11.78 -22.11
CA ASP A 325 27.66 -12.55 -21.36
C ASP A 325 26.32 -11.79 -21.23
N ASN A 326 25.30 -12.45 -20.67
CA ASN A 326 23.95 -11.86 -20.49
C ASN A 326 23.89 -10.72 -19.45
N ARG A 327 25.02 -10.33 -18.85
CA ARG A 327 25.11 -9.23 -17.88
C ARG A 327 25.81 -8.01 -18.46
N ALA A 328 26.27 -8.08 -19.71
CA ALA A 328 26.91 -6.95 -20.33
C ALA A 328 25.95 -5.75 -20.43
N THR A 329 26.54 -4.58 -20.19
CA THR A 329 25.87 -3.30 -20.35
C THR A 329 26.58 -2.49 -21.44
N LEU A 330 25.79 -1.79 -22.25
CA LEU A 330 26.28 -0.92 -23.30
C LEU A 330 25.70 0.48 -23.09
N GLN A 331 26.54 1.50 -23.18
CA GLN A 331 26.07 2.89 -23.12
C GLN A 331 25.41 3.28 -24.43
N ALA A 332 24.41 4.17 -24.40
CA ALA A 332 23.83 4.73 -25.62
C ALA A 332 24.93 5.38 -26.47
N GLY A 333 24.99 5.04 -27.76
CA GLY A 333 26.05 5.46 -28.69
C GLY A 333 27.40 4.74 -28.53
N GLY A 334 27.55 3.86 -27.54
CA GLY A 334 28.76 3.05 -27.32
C GLY A 334 28.78 1.80 -28.21
N SER A 335 29.98 1.24 -28.40
CA SER A 335 30.20 -0.02 -29.13
C SER A 335 30.81 -1.10 -28.23
N LEU A 336 30.41 -2.35 -28.44
CA LEU A 336 30.99 -3.55 -27.83
C LEU A 336 31.44 -4.55 -28.90
N GLN A 337 32.37 -5.43 -28.55
CA GLN A 337 32.80 -6.54 -29.40
C GLN A 337 32.09 -7.82 -28.97
N ALA A 338 31.36 -8.44 -29.89
CA ALA A 338 30.72 -9.73 -29.72
C ALA A 338 31.52 -10.82 -30.45
N VAL A 339 31.95 -11.84 -29.72
CA VAL A 339 32.66 -13.00 -30.27
C VAL A 339 31.67 -14.12 -30.44
N ALA A 340 31.52 -14.62 -31.66
CA ALA A 340 30.72 -15.80 -31.96
C ALA A 340 31.58 -16.87 -32.64
N SER A 341 31.25 -18.12 -32.37
CA SER A 341 31.91 -19.27 -32.94
C SER A 341 30.87 -20.32 -33.31
N ALA A 342 31.08 -20.97 -34.43
CA ALA A 342 30.29 -22.10 -34.87
C ALA A 342 31.22 -23.26 -35.27
N TRP A 343 30.79 -24.48 -34.96
CA TRP A 343 31.48 -25.71 -35.35
C TRP A 343 30.47 -26.78 -35.72
N ASN A 344 30.85 -27.67 -36.63
CA ASN A 344 30.04 -28.83 -36.97
C ASN A 344 30.72 -30.10 -36.44
N THR A 345 30.06 -30.83 -35.53
CA THR A 345 30.61 -32.02 -34.87
C THR A 345 30.59 -33.27 -35.76
N ALA A 346 29.81 -33.28 -36.84
CA ALA A 346 29.81 -34.32 -37.87
C ALA A 346 30.86 -34.08 -38.96
N GLY A 347 31.61 -32.97 -38.89
CA GLY A 347 32.72 -32.67 -39.79
C GLY A 347 32.32 -32.02 -41.12
N ALA A 348 31.04 -31.66 -41.31
CA ALA A 348 30.63 -30.86 -42.47
C ALA A 348 31.20 -29.44 -42.39
N THR A 349 31.34 -28.76 -43.54
CA THR A 349 31.83 -27.38 -43.55
C THR A 349 30.69 -26.40 -43.27
N ILE A 350 30.94 -25.46 -42.37
CA ILE A 350 30.16 -24.23 -42.21
C ILE A 350 30.55 -23.32 -43.36
N THR A 351 29.56 -22.71 -44.03
CA THR A 351 29.72 -21.80 -45.17
C THR A 351 29.56 -20.33 -44.78
N GLN A 352 28.82 -20.05 -43.70
CA GLN A 352 28.56 -18.70 -43.21
C GLN A 352 28.34 -18.68 -41.68
N LEU A 353 28.88 -17.66 -41.01
CA LEU A 353 28.59 -17.28 -39.63
C LEU A 353 28.16 -15.81 -39.61
N SER A 354 26.96 -15.50 -39.12
CA SER A 354 26.44 -14.14 -39.00
C SER A 354 26.04 -13.78 -37.58
N LEU A 355 26.06 -12.49 -37.26
CA LEU A 355 25.51 -11.96 -36.02
C LEU A 355 24.38 -10.98 -36.34
N SER A 356 23.25 -11.15 -35.68
CA SER A 356 22.14 -10.20 -35.72
C SER A 356 21.91 -9.58 -34.35
N ALA A 357 21.46 -8.33 -34.33
CA ALA A 357 21.05 -7.62 -33.13
C ALA A 357 19.59 -7.15 -33.30
N ALA A 358 18.74 -7.52 -32.34
CA ALA A 358 17.37 -6.99 -32.22
C ALA A 358 17.32 -5.98 -31.07
N GLY A 359 16.57 -4.89 -31.24
CA GLY A 359 16.50 -3.77 -30.29
C GLY A 359 17.21 -2.51 -30.81
N PRO A 360 17.51 -1.51 -29.94
CA PRO A 360 18.09 -0.23 -30.35
C PRO A 360 19.61 -0.33 -30.56
N ALA A 361 20.05 -1.20 -31.47
CA ALA A 361 21.44 -1.40 -31.82
C ALA A 361 21.63 -1.80 -33.28
N THR A 362 22.85 -1.59 -33.79
CA THR A 362 23.27 -2.01 -35.12
C THR A 362 24.55 -2.85 -35.05
N VAL A 363 24.66 -3.89 -35.88
CA VAL A 363 25.90 -4.64 -36.06
C VAL A 363 26.70 -4.01 -37.21
N ALA A 364 27.93 -3.58 -36.94
CA ALA A 364 28.80 -3.00 -37.95
C ALA A 364 29.30 -4.07 -38.93
N ALA A 365 29.63 -3.65 -40.16
CA ALA A 365 30.16 -4.55 -41.17
C ALA A 365 31.58 -5.05 -40.79
N PRO A 366 31.90 -6.35 -41.02
CA PRO A 366 31.04 -7.36 -41.62
C PRO A 366 30.05 -7.98 -40.62
N ALA A 367 28.76 -8.01 -40.94
CA ALA A 367 27.73 -8.69 -40.15
C ALA A 367 27.72 -10.22 -40.35
N SER A 368 28.52 -10.71 -41.31
CA SER A 368 28.68 -12.12 -41.63
C SER A 368 30.10 -12.43 -42.10
N ILE A 369 30.60 -13.58 -41.71
CA ILE A 369 31.86 -14.17 -42.17
C ILE A 369 31.50 -15.39 -43.00
N SER A 370 31.92 -15.41 -44.26
CA SER A 370 31.72 -16.53 -45.17
C SER A 370 33.03 -17.26 -45.42
N GLY A 371 32.97 -18.59 -45.59
CA GLY A 371 34.12 -19.45 -45.86
C GLY A 371 33.77 -20.90 -45.57
N SER A 372 34.51 -21.86 -46.13
CA SER A 372 34.24 -23.30 -45.96
C SER A 372 35.21 -23.89 -44.93
N ARG A 373 34.79 -23.98 -43.66
CA ARG A 373 35.60 -24.54 -42.56
C ARG A 373 34.72 -25.34 -41.60
N GLN A 374 35.28 -26.36 -40.94
CA GLN A 374 34.56 -27.13 -39.91
C GLN A 374 34.30 -26.32 -38.63
N THR A 375 35.16 -25.32 -38.36
CA THR A 375 35.00 -24.36 -37.26
C THR A 375 35.25 -22.95 -37.80
N VAL A 376 34.33 -22.05 -37.52
CA VAL A 376 34.38 -20.64 -37.92
C VAL A 376 34.21 -19.79 -36.66
N GLY A 377 35.16 -18.90 -36.39
CA GLY A 377 35.08 -17.91 -35.31
C GLY A 377 35.13 -16.51 -35.88
N GLY A 378 34.40 -15.58 -35.25
CA GLY A 378 34.27 -14.20 -35.68
C GLY A 378 34.14 -13.23 -34.52
N THR A 379 34.61 -12.00 -34.74
CA THR A 379 34.37 -10.87 -33.84
C THR A 379 33.57 -9.81 -34.59
N PHE A 380 32.45 -9.39 -34.01
CA PHE A 380 31.49 -8.47 -34.58
C PHE A 380 31.37 -7.25 -33.67
N SER A 381 31.34 -6.04 -34.24
CA SER A 381 31.14 -4.82 -33.46
C SER A 381 29.64 -4.48 -33.41
N VAL A 382 29.10 -4.34 -32.19
CA VAL A 382 27.70 -3.98 -31.94
C VAL A 382 27.67 -2.59 -31.33
N THR A 383 26.95 -1.67 -31.95
CA THR A 383 26.80 -0.28 -31.47
C THR A 383 25.36 -0.02 -31.05
N ALA A 384 25.15 0.48 -29.83
CA ALA A 384 23.84 0.94 -29.38
C ALA A 384 23.49 2.26 -30.07
N ASN A 385 22.22 2.44 -30.42
CA ASN A 385 21.75 3.71 -30.99
C ASN A 385 21.99 4.85 -29.99
N ALA A 386 22.37 6.03 -30.48
CA ALA A 386 22.69 7.19 -29.63
C ALA A 386 21.52 7.65 -28.75
N ASN A 387 20.28 7.37 -29.18
CA ASN A 387 19.04 7.71 -28.50
C ASN A 387 18.39 6.50 -27.77
N ALA A 388 19.13 5.41 -27.57
CA ALA A 388 18.61 4.24 -26.88
C ALA A 388 18.32 4.58 -25.40
N ALA A 389 17.08 4.31 -24.95
CA ALA A 389 16.68 4.58 -23.59
C ALA A 389 17.38 3.63 -22.60
N ALA A 390 17.76 4.14 -21.43
CA ALA A 390 18.29 3.32 -20.34
C ALA A 390 17.33 2.18 -19.98
N GLY A 391 17.86 0.97 -19.80
CA GLY A 391 17.08 -0.24 -19.56
C GLY A 391 16.57 -0.95 -20.82
N SER A 392 16.78 -0.39 -22.02
CA SER A 392 16.46 -1.09 -23.26
C SER A 392 17.28 -2.37 -23.42
N ILE A 393 16.67 -3.42 -23.97
CA ILE A 393 17.33 -4.72 -24.20
C ILE A 393 17.77 -4.81 -25.65
N ILE A 394 19.04 -5.15 -25.86
CA ILE A 394 19.62 -5.55 -27.14
C ILE A 394 19.79 -7.07 -27.10
N THR A 395 19.17 -7.79 -28.02
CA THR A 395 19.26 -9.24 -28.12
C THR A 395 20.16 -9.62 -29.28
N LEU A 396 21.27 -10.30 -28.99
CA LEU A 396 22.23 -10.79 -29.96
C LEU A 396 21.94 -12.26 -30.27
N VAL A 397 21.87 -12.59 -31.56
CA VAL A 397 21.73 -13.96 -32.04
C VAL A 397 22.74 -14.18 -33.15
N ALA A 398 23.71 -15.07 -32.88
CA ALA A 398 24.60 -15.60 -33.91
C ALA A 398 23.92 -16.75 -34.63
N SER A 399 24.09 -16.82 -35.95
CA SER A 399 23.58 -17.90 -36.80
C SER A 399 24.69 -18.46 -37.70
N ALA A 400 24.70 -19.77 -37.89
CA ALA A 400 25.65 -20.46 -38.75
C ALA A 400 24.94 -21.32 -39.78
N THR A 401 25.42 -21.32 -41.01
CA THR A 401 24.87 -22.09 -42.14
C THR A 401 25.91 -23.08 -42.64
N ASP A 402 25.52 -24.33 -42.86
CA ASP A 402 26.40 -25.36 -43.44
C ASP A 402 26.41 -25.35 -44.98
N ALA A 403 27.12 -26.32 -45.58
CA ALA A 403 27.17 -26.53 -47.02
C ALA A 403 25.85 -27.07 -47.62
N ALA A 404 24.97 -27.65 -46.81
CA ALA A 404 23.64 -28.11 -47.22
C ALA A 404 22.59 -26.99 -47.18
N GLY A 405 22.94 -25.81 -46.66
CA GLY A 405 22.05 -24.67 -46.50
C GLY A 405 21.22 -24.70 -45.21
N ALA A 406 21.49 -25.63 -44.29
CA ALA A 406 20.85 -25.67 -43.00
C ALA A 406 21.46 -24.60 -42.09
N SER A 407 20.61 -23.75 -41.49
CA SER A 407 21.04 -22.68 -40.59
C SER A 407 20.61 -22.94 -39.15
N VAL A 408 21.53 -22.82 -38.20
CA VAL A 408 21.28 -22.94 -36.75
C VAL A 408 21.55 -21.60 -36.09
N SER A 409 20.77 -21.27 -35.06
CA SER A 409 20.94 -20.05 -34.26
C SER A 409 21.38 -20.39 -32.84
N SER A 410 22.21 -19.53 -32.28
CA SER A 410 22.70 -19.62 -30.90
C SER A 410 21.60 -19.27 -29.89
N THR A 411 21.84 -19.63 -28.63
CA THR A 411 21.07 -19.06 -27.52
C THR A 411 21.18 -17.54 -27.54
N PRO A 412 20.07 -16.79 -27.40
CA PRO A 412 20.14 -15.34 -27.44
C PRO A 412 20.94 -14.78 -26.25
N VAL A 413 21.86 -13.85 -26.53
CA VAL A 413 22.59 -13.09 -25.51
C VAL A 413 21.97 -11.71 -25.38
N THR A 414 21.59 -11.35 -24.15
CA THR A 414 20.97 -10.04 -23.88
C THR A 414 21.99 -9.05 -23.33
N VAL A 415 22.05 -7.86 -23.90
CA VAL A 415 22.84 -6.72 -23.44
C VAL A 415 21.89 -5.61 -23.03
N THR A 416 22.08 -5.02 -21.85
CA THR A 416 21.21 -3.95 -21.36
C THR A 416 21.83 -2.59 -21.63
N VAL A 417 21.03 -1.63 -22.10
CA VAL A 417 21.49 -0.25 -22.26
C VAL A 417 21.60 0.40 -20.87
N GLY A 418 22.82 0.78 -20.48
CA GLY A 418 23.10 1.41 -19.19
C GLY A 418 22.54 2.84 -19.10
N PRO A 419 22.39 3.40 -17.88
CA PRO A 419 22.02 4.80 -17.72
C PRO A 419 23.13 5.71 -18.30
N PRO A 420 22.75 6.81 -18.98
CA PRO A 420 23.71 7.70 -19.64
C PRO A 420 24.69 8.31 -18.62
N GLY A 421 25.99 8.19 -18.91
CA GLY A 421 27.06 8.74 -18.08
C GLY A 421 27.28 10.24 -18.31
N VAL A 422 27.88 10.94 -17.35
CA VAL A 422 28.23 12.36 -17.48
C VAL A 422 29.54 12.50 -18.26
N LEU A 423 29.52 13.25 -19.36
CA LEU A 423 30.68 13.53 -20.22
C LEU A 423 31.39 14.84 -19.87
N ALA A 424 30.64 15.90 -19.57
CA ALA A 424 31.18 17.23 -19.33
C ALA A 424 30.31 18.04 -18.36
N LEU A 425 30.92 19.01 -17.67
CA LEU A 425 30.24 19.95 -16.76
C LEU A 425 30.41 21.39 -17.23
N ARG A 426 29.33 22.18 -17.18
CA ARG A 426 29.34 23.61 -17.52
C ARG A 426 28.66 24.42 -16.42
N CYS A 427 29.35 25.46 -15.95
CA CYS A 427 28.77 26.40 -15.00
C CYS A 427 28.17 27.64 -15.69
N ARG A 428 27.08 28.17 -15.14
CA ARG A 428 26.39 29.40 -15.58
C ARG A 428 26.18 30.36 -14.38
N PRO A 429 26.17 31.69 -14.58
CA PRO A 429 26.39 32.38 -15.86
C PRO A 429 27.87 32.39 -16.30
N GLN A 430 28.09 32.48 -17.62
CA GLN A 430 29.43 32.69 -18.20
C GLN A 430 29.56 34.13 -18.69
N PRO A 431 30.75 34.75 -18.63
CA PRO A 431 32.03 34.17 -18.17
C PRO A 431 32.23 34.17 -16.65
N GLN A 432 31.45 34.96 -15.89
CA GLN A 432 31.57 35.14 -14.44
C GLN A 432 30.20 35.54 -13.85
N LEU A 433 29.95 35.20 -12.59
CA LEU A 433 28.82 35.70 -11.80
C LEU A 433 29.21 36.99 -11.08
N THR A 434 28.45 38.08 -11.28
CA THR A 434 28.71 39.37 -10.62
C THR A 434 27.59 39.72 -9.66
N ILE A 435 27.91 39.97 -8.39
CA ILE A 435 26.98 40.33 -7.31
C ILE A 435 27.55 41.47 -6.46
N ALA A 436 26.71 42.23 -5.75
CA ALA A 436 27.19 43.24 -4.80
C ALA A 436 27.43 42.61 -3.40
N SER A 437 28.30 43.23 -2.60
CA SER A 437 28.48 42.84 -1.20
C SER A 437 27.16 42.94 -0.43
N GLY A 438 26.83 41.89 0.31
CA GLY A 438 25.55 41.70 0.99
C GLY A 438 24.40 41.18 0.11
N GLN A 439 24.63 40.98 -1.19
CA GLN A 439 23.66 40.39 -2.12
C GLN A 439 23.98 38.94 -2.45
N SER A 440 23.02 38.27 -3.08
CA SER A 440 23.12 36.86 -3.48
C SER A 440 22.89 36.73 -4.99
N GLY A 441 23.47 35.70 -5.60
CA GLY A 441 23.24 35.33 -6.99
C GLY A 441 23.24 33.82 -7.16
N GLU A 442 22.74 33.34 -8.30
CA GLU A 442 22.63 31.90 -8.58
C GLU A 442 23.73 31.46 -9.55
N ALA A 443 24.43 30.38 -9.19
CA ALA A 443 25.32 29.62 -10.04
C ALA A 443 24.66 28.28 -10.38
N ARG A 444 24.48 27.99 -11.67
CA ARG A 444 23.87 26.75 -12.17
C ARG A 444 24.91 25.81 -12.73
N LEU A 445 24.83 24.52 -12.39
CA LEU A 445 25.66 23.47 -12.96
C LEU A 445 24.86 22.61 -13.96
N GLU A 446 25.32 22.57 -15.21
CA GLU A 446 24.75 21.74 -16.27
C GLU A 446 25.70 20.57 -16.58
N ALA A 447 25.20 19.34 -16.47
CA ALA A 447 25.91 18.11 -16.80
C ALA A 447 25.49 17.61 -18.19
N GLN A 448 26.43 17.56 -19.13
CA GLN A 448 26.21 16.98 -20.45
C GLN A 448 26.35 15.46 -20.37
N LYS A 449 25.33 14.74 -20.82
CA LYS A 449 25.26 13.28 -20.80
C LYS A 449 25.76 12.64 -22.09
N SER A 450 26.10 11.35 -22.03
CA SER A 450 26.57 10.56 -23.18
C SER A 450 25.56 10.41 -24.31
N ASP A 451 24.27 10.56 -24.02
CA ASP A 451 23.18 10.59 -25.01
C ASP A 451 22.98 11.97 -25.67
N GLY A 452 23.84 12.96 -25.33
CA GLY A 452 23.76 14.33 -25.83
C GLY A 452 22.78 15.24 -25.08
N THR A 453 22.06 14.73 -24.09
CA THR A 453 21.14 15.53 -23.26
C THR A 453 21.89 16.32 -22.18
N PHE A 454 21.21 17.29 -21.56
CA PHE A 454 21.72 18.06 -20.44
C PHE A 454 20.87 17.80 -19.19
N GLU A 455 21.53 17.59 -18.05
CA GLU A 455 20.93 17.50 -16.72
C GLU A 455 21.32 18.72 -15.88
N ASP A 456 20.35 19.29 -15.17
CA ASP A 456 20.64 20.28 -14.13
C ASP A 456 21.15 19.56 -12.87
N ALA A 457 22.44 19.72 -12.60
CA ALA A 457 23.12 19.08 -11.48
C ALA A 457 23.31 20.04 -10.28
N THR A 458 22.72 21.23 -10.31
CA THR A 458 23.00 22.32 -9.36
C THR A 458 22.83 21.90 -7.89
N LEU A 459 21.74 21.23 -7.56
CA LEU A 459 21.45 20.81 -6.18
C LEU A 459 22.21 19.55 -5.76
N SER A 460 22.59 18.71 -6.73
CA SER A 460 23.27 17.43 -6.50
C SER A 460 24.80 17.54 -6.49
N ALA A 461 25.33 18.69 -6.91
CA ALA A 461 26.76 18.94 -6.95
C ALA A 461 27.33 19.32 -5.58
N THR A 462 28.59 18.97 -5.36
CA THR A 462 29.35 19.49 -4.24
C THR A 462 29.99 20.82 -4.62
N TRP A 463 29.72 21.86 -3.83
CA TRP A 463 30.18 23.22 -4.08
C TRP A 463 31.23 23.63 -3.04
N SER A 464 32.24 24.37 -3.47
CA SER A 464 33.26 24.94 -2.59
C SER A 464 33.69 26.32 -3.09
N SER A 465 34.12 27.20 -2.18
CA SER A 465 34.66 28.52 -2.52
C SER A 465 36.15 28.58 -2.23
N SER A 466 36.92 29.17 -3.15
CA SER A 466 38.34 29.45 -2.93
C SER A 466 38.57 30.53 -1.86
N ALA A 467 37.58 31.39 -1.60
CA ALA A 467 37.68 32.53 -0.68
C ALA A 467 36.34 32.81 0.01
N ALA A 468 36.02 32.03 1.05
CA ALA A 468 34.75 32.15 1.79
C ALA A 468 34.53 33.52 2.47
N ALA A 469 35.60 34.28 2.74
CA ALA A 469 35.50 35.65 3.25
C ALA A 469 35.06 36.68 2.20
N ILE A 470 35.14 36.33 0.90
CA ILE A 470 34.70 37.16 -0.23
C ILE A 470 33.33 36.68 -0.71
N ALA A 471 33.18 35.39 -0.98
CA ALA A 471 31.92 34.79 -1.38
C ALA A 471 31.76 33.37 -0.82
N THR A 472 30.59 33.07 -0.27
CA THR A 472 30.19 31.71 0.14
C THR A 472 29.22 31.12 -0.88
N VAL A 473 29.14 29.78 -0.94
CA VAL A 473 28.23 29.07 -1.83
C VAL A 473 27.53 27.94 -1.09
N SER A 474 26.23 27.79 -1.29
CA SER A 474 25.44 26.66 -0.78
C SER A 474 24.38 26.29 -1.81
N ALA A 475 24.37 25.03 -2.25
CA ALA A 475 23.40 24.51 -3.22
C ALA A 475 23.23 25.39 -4.49
N GLY A 476 24.34 25.93 -5.02
CA GLY A 476 24.33 26.84 -6.18
C GLY A 476 23.98 28.30 -5.87
N VAL A 477 23.58 28.65 -4.65
CA VAL A 477 23.38 30.06 -4.25
C VAL A 477 24.69 30.64 -3.73
N VAL A 478 25.16 31.69 -4.36
CA VAL A 478 26.40 32.41 -4.02
C VAL A 478 26.06 33.69 -3.27
N HIS A 479 26.59 33.85 -2.06
CA HIS A 479 26.43 35.06 -1.25
C HIS A 479 27.72 35.89 -1.24
N GLY A 480 27.62 37.17 -1.59
CA GLY A 480 28.74 38.11 -1.56
C GLY A 480 28.95 38.64 -0.14
N VAL A 481 30.06 38.27 0.49
CA VAL A 481 30.42 38.67 1.86
C VAL A 481 31.17 40.00 1.86
N ALA A 482 32.22 40.12 1.04
CA ALA A 482 33.05 41.31 0.93
C ALA A 482 33.46 41.54 -0.53
N ALA A 483 33.78 42.79 -0.88
CA ALA A 483 34.21 43.12 -2.23
C ALA A 483 35.52 42.38 -2.60
N GLY A 484 35.57 41.79 -3.79
CA GLY A 484 36.70 41.00 -4.29
C GLY A 484 36.29 39.87 -5.24
N ASP A 485 37.28 39.11 -5.71
CA ASP A 485 37.08 37.95 -6.59
C ASP A 485 37.17 36.63 -5.82
N ALA A 486 36.32 35.67 -6.17
CA ALA A 486 36.34 34.31 -5.65
C ALA A 486 36.10 33.30 -6.80
N VAL A 487 36.61 32.07 -6.65
CA VAL A 487 36.35 30.98 -7.58
C VAL A 487 35.56 29.90 -6.87
N ILE A 488 34.36 29.65 -7.36
CA ILE A 488 33.52 28.57 -6.88
C ILE A 488 33.84 27.31 -7.70
N THR A 489 34.10 26.19 -7.03
CA THR A 489 34.34 24.89 -7.67
C THR A 489 33.17 23.96 -7.41
N SER A 490 32.62 23.39 -8.47
CA SER A 490 31.51 22.44 -8.42
C SER A 490 31.96 21.07 -8.93
N ALA A 491 31.60 19.99 -8.23
CA ALA A 491 31.88 18.62 -8.66
C ALA A 491 30.61 17.75 -8.70
N PHE A 492 30.47 16.99 -9.79
CA PHE A 492 29.34 16.09 -10.03
C PHE A 492 29.76 14.94 -10.95
N GLY A 493 29.34 13.70 -10.65
CA GLY A 493 29.67 12.53 -11.46
C GLY A 493 31.17 12.22 -11.60
N GLY A 494 32.00 12.62 -10.63
CA GLY A 494 33.46 12.43 -10.66
C GLY A 494 34.23 13.49 -11.48
N LEU A 495 33.53 14.41 -12.14
CA LEU A 495 34.10 15.55 -12.86
C LEU A 495 34.01 16.81 -12.00
N SER A 496 34.87 17.79 -12.28
CA SER A 496 34.84 19.11 -11.63
C SER A 496 34.95 20.24 -12.65
N THR A 497 34.33 21.37 -12.35
CA THR A 497 34.39 22.61 -13.15
C THR A 497 34.35 23.83 -12.23
N THR A 498 34.75 25.00 -12.76
CA THR A 498 34.85 26.23 -11.98
C THR A 498 33.87 27.31 -12.46
N CYS A 499 33.40 28.12 -11.51
CA CYS A 499 32.53 29.27 -11.70
C CYS A 499 33.21 30.50 -11.08
N PRO A 500 33.76 31.41 -11.89
CA PRO A 500 34.30 32.67 -11.38
C PRO A 500 33.19 33.53 -10.77
N VAL A 501 33.47 34.24 -9.67
CA VAL A 501 32.56 35.17 -8.98
C VAL A 501 33.27 36.50 -8.71
N HIS A 502 32.62 37.62 -9.02
CA HIS A 502 33.05 38.97 -8.67
C HIS A 502 32.05 39.62 -7.72
N VAL A 503 32.53 40.06 -6.55
CA VAL A 503 31.72 40.79 -5.56
C VAL A 503 32.07 42.28 -5.63
N ALA A 504 31.13 43.10 -6.08
CA ALA A 504 31.28 44.55 -6.15
C ALA A 504 30.99 45.24 -4.79
N PRO A 505 31.65 46.37 -4.46
CA PRO A 505 31.34 47.13 -3.25
C PRO A 505 29.94 47.79 -3.30
N THR A 506 29.27 47.89 -2.15
CA THR A 506 27.95 48.51 -2.00
C THR A 506 28.04 50.05 -2.10
N ALA A 507 27.12 50.69 -2.83
CA ALA A 507 27.08 52.16 -2.94
C ALA A 507 26.62 52.84 -1.63
N PRO A 508 27.21 53.98 -1.22
CA PRO A 508 26.77 54.71 -0.03
C PRO A 508 25.41 55.39 -0.25
N SER A 509 24.59 55.49 0.80
CA SER A 509 23.33 56.26 0.81
C SER A 509 23.43 57.49 1.71
N TYR A 510 22.62 58.52 1.46
CA TYR A 510 22.66 59.81 2.17
C TYR A 510 21.26 60.20 2.65
N GLY A 511 21.15 60.87 3.81
CA GLY A 511 19.86 61.29 4.36
C GLY A 511 19.97 62.50 5.30
N ILE A 512 18.84 63.19 5.51
CA ILE A 512 18.69 64.27 6.51
C ILE A 512 17.94 63.75 7.73
N ARG A 513 18.38 64.15 8.94
CA ARG A 513 17.62 63.97 10.19
C ARG A 513 17.31 65.31 10.86
N PRO A 514 16.13 65.48 11.47
CA PRO A 514 15.00 64.53 11.48
C PRO A 514 14.34 64.33 10.10
N PRO A 515 13.57 63.23 9.91
CA PRO A 515 12.95 62.91 8.63
C PRO A 515 11.87 63.93 8.23
N ASP A 516 11.54 63.95 6.94
CA ASP A 516 10.60 64.86 6.33
C ASP A 516 9.11 64.48 6.57
N PRO A 517 8.20 65.48 6.71
CA PRO A 517 8.42 66.92 6.81
C PRO A 517 8.76 67.45 8.23
N ILE A 518 9.47 68.59 8.32
CA ILE A 518 9.69 69.34 9.56
C ILE A 518 8.65 70.47 9.71
N LEU A 519 8.16 70.72 10.93
CA LEU A 519 7.22 71.82 11.21
C LEU A 519 7.91 72.91 12.06
N LEU A 520 7.75 74.18 11.67
CA LEU A 520 8.38 75.34 12.29
C LEU A 520 7.34 76.45 12.54
N GLY A 521 7.40 77.08 13.72
CA GLY A 521 6.68 78.33 13.98
C GLY A 521 7.36 79.53 13.32
N LEU A 522 6.68 80.68 13.19
CA LEU A 522 7.34 81.90 12.72
C LEU A 522 8.46 82.32 13.69
N GLY A 523 9.67 82.54 13.15
CA GLY A 523 10.88 82.81 13.93
C GLY A 523 11.50 81.58 14.62
N GLY A 524 10.86 80.41 14.53
CA GLY A 524 11.34 79.16 15.10
C GLY A 524 12.57 78.61 14.38
N LYS A 525 13.44 77.89 15.10
CA LYS A 525 14.69 77.32 14.55
C LYS A 525 14.80 75.83 14.83
N LEU A 526 15.28 75.05 13.87
CA LEU A 526 15.54 73.61 14.02
C LEU A 526 16.89 73.23 13.41
N GLN A 527 17.69 72.45 14.13
CA GLN A 527 18.94 71.89 13.63
C GLN A 527 18.68 70.59 12.85
N LEU A 528 19.20 70.51 11.63
CA LEU A 528 19.24 69.32 10.80
C LEU A 528 20.63 68.71 10.79
N LEU A 529 20.68 67.39 10.64
CA LEU A 529 21.89 66.58 10.43
C LEU A 529 21.89 66.03 9.00
N PHE A 530 23.02 66.10 8.29
CA PHE A 530 23.23 65.44 7.00
C PHE A 530 24.17 64.24 7.19
N LEU A 531 23.65 63.03 6.98
CA LEU A 531 24.31 61.77 7.32
C LEU A 531 24.61 60.94 6.07
N GLN A 532 25.79 60.34 6.02
CA GLN A 532 26.16 59.32 5.04
C GLN A 532 26.13 57.93 5.71
N TYR A 533 25.45 56.99 5.06
CA TYR A 533 25.34 55.60 5.45
C TYR A 533 26.21 54.75 4.50
N GLY A 534 27.25 54.13 5.06
CA GLY A 534 28.19 53.26 4.35
C GLY A 534 28.13 51.82 4.83
N ALA A 535 29.19 51.05 4.57
CA ALA A 535 29.35 49.67 5.05
C ALA A 535 29.64 49.55 6.56
N THR A 536 29.80 50.67 7.27
CA THR A 536 30.07 50.72 8.72
C THR A 536 28.78 50.84 9.52
N THR A 537 28.80 50.35 10.77
CA THR A 537 27.64 50.35 11.68
C THR A 537 27.25 51.74 12.21
N GLN A 538 28.07 52.77 12.02
CA GLN A 538 27.73 54.16 12.33
C GLN A 538 27.69 55.04 11.07
N PRO A 539 26.67 55.90 10.92
CA PRO A 539 26.65 56.91 9.87
C PRO A 539 27.68 58.01 10.15
N SER A 540 28.35 58.51 9.11
CA SER A 540 29.21 59.67 9.20
C SER A 540 28.39 60.97 9.14
N ASP A 541 28.63 61.88 10.07
CA ASP A 541 28.02 63.21 10.09
C ASP A 541 28.78 64.16 9.15
N LEU A 542 28.08 64.66 8.14
CA LEU A 542 28.58 65.57 7.11
C LEU A 542 27.90 66.95 7.18
N THR A 543 27.20 67.25 8.27
CA THR A 543 26.41 68.49 8.44
C THR A 543 27.24 69.75 8.22
N GLY A 544 28.46 69.78 8.76
CA GLY A 544 29.37 70.92 8.69
C GLY A 544 30.07 71.09 7.33
N THR A 545 30.14 70.05 6.51
CA THR A 545 30.78 70.06 5.18
C THR A 545 29.78 70.11 4.03
N ALA A 546 28.49 69.91 4.31
CA ALA A 546 27.43 70.00 3.33
C ALA A 546 27.14 71.45 2.91
N THR A 547 26.82 71.62 1.63
CA THR A 547 26.24 72.86 1.10
C THR A 547 24.73 72.81 1.30
N TRP A 548 24.21 73.75 2.10
CA TRP A 548 22.78 73.84 2.42
C TRP A 548 22.09 74.90 1.55
N THR A 549 20.93 74.55 1.00
CA THR A 549 20.11 75.45 0.17
C THR A 549 18.64 75.35 0.57
N SER A 550 17.89 76.42 0.33
CA SER A 550 16.44 76.47 0.52
C SER A 550 15.77 76.89 -0.78
N SER A 551 14.69 76.21 -1.17
CA SER A 551 13.90 76.57 -2.35
C SER A 551 13.15 77.90 -2.19
N ALA A 552 12.94 78.37 -0.96
CA ALA A 552 12.23 79.60 -0.64
C ALA A 552 12.77 80.24 0.65
N THR A 553 13.87 81.00 0.54
CA THR A 553 14.55 81.60 1.70
C THR A 553 13.71 82.61 2.48
N ALA A 554 12.72 83.23 1.82
CA ALA A 554 11.74 84.12 2.47
C ALA A 554 10.72 83.37 3.34
N VAL A 555 10.56 82.06 3.14
CA VAL A 555 9.66 81.17 3.92
C VAL A 555 10.46 80.43 4.98
N ALA A 556 11.55 79.76 4.60
CA ALA A 556 12.50 79.15 5.51
C ALA A 556 13.93 79.37 5.04
N SER A 557 14.77 79.93 5.89
CA SER A 557 16.20 80.12 5.62
C SER A 557 17.01 78.98 6.27
N VAL A 558 18.14 78.59 5.67
CA VAL A 558 19.03 77.56 6.23
C VAL A 558 20.47 78.04 6.24
N ALA A 559 21.16 77.84 7.36
CA ALA A 559 22.58 78.12 7.50
C ALA A 559 23.23 77.06 8.38
N SER A 560 24.28 76.38 7.88
CA SER A 560 25.02 75.35 8.63
C SER A 560 24.11 74.27 9.26
N GLY A 561 23.08 73.84 8.52
CA GLY A 561 22.08 72.86 8.99
C GLY A 561 21.00 73.43 9.92
N VAL A 562 21.09 74.68 10.37
CA VAL A 562 20.02 75.33 11.15
C VAL A 562 19.00 75.95 10.19
N VAL A 563 17.77 75.45 10.23
CA VAL A 563 16.63 76.00 9.48
C VAL A 563 15.86 76.96 10.38
N ALA A 564 15.57 78.16 9.87
CA ALA A 564 14.76 79.18 10.55
C ALA A 564 13.51 79.51 9.74
N GLY A 565 12.33 79.44 10.37
CA GLY A 565 11.06 79.85 9.79
C GLY A 565 10.94 81.38 9.73
N VAL A 566 10.68 81.93 8.54
CA VAL A 566 10.65 83.38 8.28
C VAL A 566 9.24 83.89 8.00
N SER A 567 8.49 83.19 7.13
CA SER A 567 7.10 83.52 6.81
C SER A 567 6.29 82.25 6.55
N ALA A 568 4.96 82.34 6.60
CA ALA A 568 4.09 81.18 6.45
C ALA A 568 4.17 80.59 5.03
N GLY A 569 4.29 79.27 4.92
CA GLY A 569 4.40 78.56 3.64
C GLY A 569 5.23 77.28 3.75
N THR A 570 5.64 76.72 2.61
CA THR A 570 6.50 75.53 2.54
C THR A 570 7.79 75.81 1.78
N ALA A 571 8.90 75.26 2.24
CA ALA A 571 10.20 75.34 1.55
C ALA A 571 10.92 73.99 1.60
N THR A 572 11.57 73.57 0.51
CA THR A 572 12.43 72.39 0.49
C THR A 572 13.84 72.79 0.88
N ILE A 573 14.38 72.15 1.91
CA ILE A 573 15.76 72.33 2.38
C ILE A 573 16.61 71.18 1.83
N THR A 574 17.67 71.50 1.11
CA THR A 574 18.55 70.51 0.47
C THR A 574 19.97 70.65 0.98
N ALA A 575 20.58 69.53 1.38
CA ALA A 575 21.99 69.42 1.74
C ALA A 575 22.71 68.56 0.69
N CYS A 576 23.84 69.05 0.17
CA CYS A 576 24.65 68.33 -0.80
C CYS A 576 26.13 68.30 -0.42
N VAL A 577 26.79 67.16 -0.65
CA VAL A 577 28.25 67.03 -0.71
C VAL A 577 28.60 66.53 -2.11
N ALA A 578 29.28 67.38 -2.90
CA ALA A 578 29.48 67.17 -4.34
C ALA A 578 28.13 66.93 -5.06
N THR A 579 27.94 65.76 -5.69
CA THR A 579 26.71 65.38 -6.40
C THR A 579 25.71 64.60 -5.55
N ASN A 580 26.06 64.28 -4.29
CA ASN A 580 25.20 63.50 -3.40
C ASN A 580 24.37 64.44 -2.53
N CYS A 581 23.06 64.42 -2.72
CA CYS A 581 22.14 65.33 -2.06
C CYS A 581 21.05 64.56 -1.30
N ALA A 582 20.56 65.13 -0.21
CA ALA A 582 19.30 64.77 0.40
C ALA A 582 18.48 66.03 0.68
N SER A 583 17.17 65.90 0.71
CA SER A 583 16.23 67.00 0.91
C SER A 583 15.18 66.67 1.96
N THR A 584 14.70 67.69 2.68
CA THR A 584 13.55 67.61 3.59
C THR A 584 12.61 68.78 3.35
N LEU A 585 11.31 68.58 3.57
CA LEU A 585 10.30 69.62 3.45
C LEU A 585 10.12 70.36 4.77
N ALA A 586 10.26 71.69 4.77
CA ALA A 586 9.94 72.56 5.89
C ALA A 586 8.57 73.21 5.70
N VAL A 587 7.68 73.07 6.69
CA VAL A 587 6.38 73.74 6.74
C VAL A 587 6.41 74.77 7.85
N VAL A 588 6.23 76.04 7.49
CA VAL A 588 6.35 77.20 8.40
C VAL A 588 5.00 77.87 8.54
N GLY A 589 4.59 78.23 9.76
CA GLY A 589 3.40 79.04 9.98
C GLY A 589 3.03 79.19 11.45
N ASP A 590 2.17 80.16 11.75
CA ASP A 590 1.62 80.37 13.09
C ASP A 590 0.37 79.51 13.35
N ASP A 591 -0.48 79.34 12.33
CA ASP A 591 -1.68 78.49 12.38
C ASP A 591 -1.51 77.32 11.41
N LEU A 592 -1.07 76.17 11.90
CA LEU A 592 -0.79 75.00 11.09
C LEU A 592 -1.90 73.95 11.24
N ASP A 593 -2.55 73.62 10.13
CA ASP A 593 -3.47 72.50 10.02
C ASP A 593 -2.89 71.44 9.09
N VAL A 594 -2.34 70.38 9.68
CA VAL A 594 -1.55 69.38 8.95
C VAL A 594 -2.49 68.37 8.28
N PRO A 595 -2.56 68.31 6.94
CA PRO A 595 -3.53 67.47 6.23
C PRO A 595 -3.19 65.97 6.33
N GLY A 596 -4.14 65.13 6.74
CA GLY A 596 -3.96 63.68 6.93
C GLY A 596 -4.20 62.81 5.69
N ASN A 597 -4.15 63.36 4.48
CA ASN A 597 -4.71 62.69 3.29
C ASN A 597 -3.77 61.65 2.62
N LEU A 598 -2.79 61.11 3.34
CA LEU A 598 -1.89 60.06 2.86
C LEU A 598 -1.74 58.93 3.90
N PRO A 599 -1.48 57.68 3.48
CA PRO A 599 -1.28 56.56 4.39
C PRO A 599 0.07 56.74 5.09
N TYR A 600 0.03 57.36 6.28
CA TYR A 600 1.16 57.66 7.17
C TYR A 600 2.11 58.77 6.69
N GLN A 601 1.99 59.95 7.31
CA GLN A 601 3.01 61.01 7.22
C GLN A 601 3.70 61.20 8.57
N ARG A 602 5.05 61.18 8.55
CA ARG A 602 5.87 61.44 9.73
C ARG A 602 6.26 62.91 9.75
N TYR A 603 5.96 63.60 10.84
CA TYR A 603 6.39 64.98 11.05
C TYR A 603 7.43 65.06 12.15
N ALA A 604 8.29 66.06 12.10
CA ALA A 604 9.23 66.35 13.18
C ALA A 604 9.06 67.78 13.69
N ILE A 605 8.98 67.92 15.01
CA ILE A 605 9.04 69.20 15.71
C ILE A 605 10.21 69.12 16.70
N GLY A 606 11.08 70.12 16.71
CA GLY A 606 12.18 70.18 17.67
C GLY A 606 12.46 71.61 18.10
N ASN A 607 13.20 71.75 19.21
CA ASN A 607 13.43 73.01 19.92
C ASN A 607 12.12 73.69 20.40
N SER A 608 12.24 74.85 21.05
CA SER A 608 11.09 75.68 21.40
C SER A 608 10.46 76.27 20.13
N GLN A 609 9.17 75.99 19.92
CA GLN A 609 8.38 76.46 18.77
C GLN A 609 7.12 77.16 19.28
N LYS A 610 6.71 78.23 18.60
CA LYS A 610 5.48 78.97 18.92
C LYS A 610 4.50 78.86 17.76
N PHE A 611 3.26 78.48 18.07
CA PHE A 611 2.15 78.41 17.14
C PHE A 611 0.93 79.11 17.77
N ASN A 612 0.15 79.85 16.99
CA ASN A 612 -1.17 80.31 17.43
C ASN A 612 -2.14 79.12 17.48
N SER A 613 -2.09 78.24 16.47
CA SER A 613 -2.81 76.96 16.49
C SER A 613 -2.03 75.85 15.76
N LEU A 614 -2.13 74.63 16.28
CA LEU A 614 -1.56 73.44 15.64
C LEU A 614 -2.57 72.30 15.70
N ARG A 615 -3.03 71.85 14.53
CA ARG A 615 -3.93 70.71 14.36
C ARG A 615 -3.21 69.56 13.65
N LEU A 616 -3.17 68.41 14.31
CA LEU A 616 -2.63 67.16 13.78
C LEU A 616 -3.80 66.22 13.47
N ARG A 617 -4.04 65.97 12.18
CA ARG A 617 -5.18 65.18 11.70
C ARG A 617 -4.91 63.67 11.74
N GLN A 618 -5.99 62.88 11.68
CA GLN A 618 -5.91 61.41 11.64
C GLN A 618 -4.89 60.90 10.60
N GLY A 619 -4.07 59.91 10.95
CA GLY A 619 -3.05 59.34 10.06
C GLY A 619 -1.67 60.01 10.11
N THR A 620 -1.49 61.01 10.99
CA THR A 620 -0.19 61.67 11.20
C THR A 620 0.55 61.12 12.42
N VAL A 621 1.88 60.94 12.30
CA VAL A 621 2.77 60.59 13.42
C VAL A 621 3.82 61.70 13.56
N THR A 622 3.81 62.41 14.67
CA THR A 622 4.75 63.52 14.90
C THR A 622 5.77 63.14 15.96
N TYR A 623 7.05 63.22 15.62
CA TYR A 623 8.16 62.99 16.55
C TYR A 623 8.64 64.32 17.13
N LEU A 624 8.83 64.34 18.45
CA LEU A 624 9.53 65.40 19.15
C LEU A 624 11.03 65.08 19.12
N VAL A 625 11.82 66.01 18.59
CA VAL A 625 13.24 65.79 18.31
C VAL A 625 14.08 66.74 19.17
N TYR A 626 15.06 66.16 19.87
CA TYR A 626 16.02 66.76 20.82
C TYR A 626 15.56 66.99 22.27
N ASP A 627 16.47 66.65 23.17
CA ASP A 627 16.37 66.32 24.60
C ASP A 627 17.18 67.26 25.52
N ALA A 628 17.80 68.30 24.97
CA ALA A 628 18.69 69.19 25.73
C ALA A 628 18.04 70.49 26.25
N VAL A 629 16.88 70.90 25.70
CA VAL A 629 16.13 72.08 26.13
C VAL A 629 14.66 71.71 26.04
N GLY A 630 13.91 71.80 27.15
CA GLY A 630 12.50 71.43 27.19
C GLY A 630 11.74 71.99 25.99
N LEU A 631 11.08 71.11 25.25
CA LEU A 631 10.22 71.50 24.13
C LEU A 631 9.05 72.31 24.69
N THR A 632 9.13 73.63 24.61
CA THR A 632 8.00 74.51 24.91
C THR A 632 7.22 74.69 23.61
N LEU A 633 6.12 73.97 23.45
CA LEU A 633 5.11 74.28 22.44
C LEU A 633 4.23 75.38 23.02
N ASN A 634 4.51 76.64 22.67
CA ASN A 634 3.57 77.72 22.96
C ASN A 634 2.48 77.69 21.88
N VAL A 635 1.47 76.85 22.09
CA VAL A 635 0.30 76.67 21.22
C VAL A 635 -0.91 77.36 21.85
N GLY A 636 -1.47 78.38 21.18
CA GLY A 636 -2.72 79.01 21.62
C GLY A 636 -3.91 78.03 21.59
N SER A 637 -3.97 77.17 20.58
CA SER A 637 -4.92 76.06 20.47
C SER A 637 -4.25 74.83 19.85
N PHE A 638 -4.19 73.70 20.58
CA PHE A 638 -3.65 72.43 20.09
C PHE A 638 -4.76 71.40 19.92
N ARG A 639 -4.83 70.72 18.77
CA ARG A 639 -5.81 69.68 18.50
C ARG A 639 -5.14 68.44 17.90
N LEU A 640 -5.18 67.33 18.63
CA LEU A 640 -4.76 66.00 18.17
C LEU A 640 -6.01 65.17 17.84
N GLU A 641 -6.24 64.87 16.56
CA GLU A 641 -7.38 64.05 16.16
C GLU A 641 -7.19 62.57 16.52
N SER A 642 -8.30 61.84 16.65
CA SER A 642 -8.25 60.39 16.87
C SER A 642 -7.53 59.70 15.70
N GLY A 643 -6.56 58.84 16.02
CA GLY A 643 -5.70 58.20 15.03
C GLY A 643 -4.51 59.05 14.55
N ALA A 644 -4.28 60.24 15.14
CA ALA A 644 -2.99 60.93 15.12
C ALA A 644 -2.16 60.53 16.37
N SER A 645 -0.83 60.56 16.25
CA SER A 645 0.09 60.21 17.33
C SER A 645 1.19 61.26 17.49
N LEU A 646 1.45 61.67 18.72
CA LEU A 646 2.62 62.47 19.10
C LEU A 646 3.56 61.58 19.92
N ILE A 647 4.84 61.51 19.54
CA ILE A 647 5.84 60.62 20.13
C ILE A 647 7.01 61.46 20.64
N GLY A 648 7.29 61.39 21.95
CA GLY A 648 8.47 61.98 22.59
C GLY A 648 9.12 60.96 23.53
N ASP A 649 10.45 60.91 23.58
CA ASP A 649 11.27 60.11 24.52
C ASP A 649 10.78 58.67 24.76
N GLY A 650 10.34 58.00 23.70
CA GLY A 650 9.87 56.60 23.73
C GLY A 650 8.43 56.38 24.19
N HIS A 651 7.65 57.44 24.43
CA HIS A 651 6.25 57.36 24.86
C HIS A 651 5.33 58.00 23.81
N SER A 652 4.20 57.37 23.52
CA SER A 652 3.18 57.86 22.59
C SER A 652 1.94 58.35 23.33
N ALA A 653 1.41 59.50 22.92
CA ALA A 653 0.09 59.96 23.33
C ALA A 653 -0.93 59.59 22.23
N PRO A 654 -1.67 58.46 22.34
CA PRO A 654 -2.70 58.12 21.37
C PRO A 654 -3.87 59.10 21.48
N GLY A 655 -4.28 59.67 20.33
CA GLY A 655 -5.29 60.73 20.24
C GLY A 655 -6.65 60.39 20.88
N SER A 656 -6.83 60.83 22.12
CA SER A 656 -8.12 61.01 22.78
C SER A 656 -8.04 62.13 23.83
N VAL A 657 -7.70 63.35 23.40
CA VAL A 657 -7.87 64.54 24.23
C VAL A 657 -8.43 65.66 23.37
N SER A 658 -9.68 66.04 23.66
CA SER A 658 -10.30 67.25 23.13
C SER A 658 -9.92 68.44 24.01
N ASP A 659 -9.80 69.61 23.35
CA ASP A 659 -9.88 70.97 23.88
C ASP A 659 -9.16 71.31 25.21
N GLY A 660 -7.82 71.44 25.16
CA GLY A 660 -7.04 72.10 26.22
C GLY A 660 -5.58 72.32 25.84
N SER A 661 -5.01 73.49 26.19
CA SER A 661 -3.60 73.82 25.97
C SER A 661 -2.66 72.87 26.74
N ILE A 662 -1.66 72.29 26.07
CA ILE A 662 -0.56 71.59 26.74
C ILE A 662 0.52 72.63 27.07
N THR A 663 0.58 73.11 28.31
CA THR A 663 1.68 73.96 28.82
C THR A 663 2.58 73.13 29.73
N ALA A 664 3.84 72.89 29.32
CA ALA A 664 4.89 72.37 30.18
C ALA A 664 5.78 73.54 30.64
N ASN A 665 5.51 74.09 31.82
CA ASN A 665 6.36 75.11 32.44
C ASN A 665 7.16 74.46 33.57
N GLY A 666 8.49 74.57 33.54
CA GLY A 666 9.36 74.27 34.68
C GLY A 666 9.85 75.56 35.32
N GLU A 667 9.89 75.61 36.65
CA GLU A 667 10.91 76.32 37.44
C GLU A 667 10.65 76.17 38.96
N GLY A 668 11.74 75.95 39.72
CA GLY A 668 11.90 76.54 41.06
C GLY A 668 11.65 75.68 42.32
N GLY A 669 12.74 75.20 42.93
CA GLY A 669 13.16 75.63 44.28
C GLY A 669 12.52 75.03 45.54
N ASP A 670 13.35 74.25 46.24
CA ASP A 670 13.58 74.20 47.70
C ASP A 670 12.55 73.63 48.68
N GLY A 671 13.03 72.68 49.51
CA GLY A 671 12.49 72.43 50.85
C GLY A 671 12.43 70.97 51.27
N ALA A 672 13.53 70.42 51.80
CA ALA A 672 13.42 69.44 52.91
C ALA A 672 12.77 70.15 54.13
N PRO A 673 12.17 69.49 55.15
CA PRO A 673 12.42 68.11 55.59
C PRO A 673 11.17 67.35 56.11
N GLY A 674 11.37 66.11 56.58
CA GLY A 674 10.68 65.65 57.80
C GLY A 674 9.79 64.42 57.66
N ALA A 675 10.13 63.41 58.46
CA ALA A 675 9.48 62.12 58.60
C ALA A 675 7.99 62.15 58.95
N GLY A 676 7.31 61.04 58.64
CA GLY A 676 6.06 60.65 59.28
C GLY A 676 4.97 60.34 58.26
N GLY A 677 4.62 59.05 58.14
CA GLY A 677 3.70 58.56 57.13
C GLY A 677 2.25 59.00 57.31
N GLY A 678 1.48 58.80 56.23
CA GLY A 678 0.03 58.88 56.24
C GLY A 678 -0.54 59.44 54.94
N GLY A 679 -1.07 58.56 54.11
CA GLY A 679 -2.40 58.70 53.50
C GLY A 679 -2.69 59.81 52.47
N ALA A 680 -3.33 59.34 51.39
CA ALA A 680 -4.31 60.04 50.55
C ALA A 680 -3.80 61.07 49.52
N GLY A 681 -3.72 60.60 48.27
CA GLY A 681 -4.79 60.88 47.32
C GLY A 681 -4.91 62.31 46.76
N ALA A 682 -4.25 62.46 45.61
CA ALA A 682 -4.67 63.21 44.41
C ALA A 682 -4.52 64.74 44.37
N GLY A 683 -3.68 65.17 43.42
CA GLY A 683 -3.60 66.55 42.91
C GLY A 683 -2.51 66.71 41.84
N ASN A 684 -2.82 66.26 40.61
CA ASN A 684 -2.26 66.60 39.29
C ASN A 684 -0.79 67.04 39.16
N GLY A 685 0.06 66.12 38.70
CA GLY A 685 1.31 66.42 38.01
C GLY A 685 1.31 65.76 36.64
N SER A 686 1.47 66.52 35.56
CA SER A 686 1.57 66.00 34.20
C SER A 686 2.91 65.28 33.99
N SER A 687 2.85 64.01 33.60
CA SER A 687 3.99 63.09 33.49
C SER A 687 4.78 63.17 32.17
N PHE A 688 4.92 64.35 31.57
CA PHE A 688 5.48 64.48 30.21
C PHE A 688 6.97 64.83 30.12
N CYS A 689 7.67 65.10 31.22
CA CYS A 689 9.13 65.19 31.23
C CYS A 689 9.66 64.72 32.59
N SER A 690 10.58 63.75 32.62
CA SER A 690 11.42 63.51 33.80
C SER A 690 12.80 64.09 33.56
N GLY A 691 13.09 65.22 34.20
CA GLY A 691 14.46 65.61 34.48
C GLY A 691 15.14 64.51 35.29
N SER A 692 16.36 64.16 34.87
CA SER A 692 17.22 63.16 35.48
C SER A 692 17.35 63.38 37.00
N ASN A 693 17.14 62.34 37.80
CA ASN A 693 17.88 62.18 39.05
C ASN A 693 17.93 60.71 39.49
N CYS A 694 19.12 60.16 39.35
CA CYS A 694 19.57 58.91 39.93
C CYS A 694 19.54 58.96 41.46
N GLY A 695 19.12 57.86 42.09
CA GLY A 695 19.41 57.53 43.48
C GLY A 695 19.17 56.02 43.68
N GLY A 696 20.14 55.19 44.09
CA GLY A 696 21.51 55.49 44.49
C GLY A 696 22.41 54.25 44.56
N GLY A 697 23.71 54.54 44.70
CA GLY A 697 24.72 53.76 45.42
C GLY A 697 25.09 52.38 44.89
N GLY A 698 26.10 52.28 44.02
CA GLY A 698 26.71 50.97 43.76
C GLY A 698 27.71 50.78 42.60
N ALA A 699 28.07 51.81 41.83
CA ALA A 699 29.16 51.70 40.85
C ALA A 699 30.04 52.95 40.84
N SER A 700 31.28 52.80 41.29
CA SER A 700 32.34 53.79 41.24
C SER A 700 32.84 54.02 39.81
N ARG A 701 33.15 55.29 39.50
CA ARG A 701 33.70 55.76 38.23
C ARG A 701 35.15 55.30 38.00
N GLY A 702 35.45 54.81 36.79
CA GLY A 702 36.78 54.79 36.20
C GLY A 702 36.89 55.88 35.12
N ALA A 703 37.86 56.77 35.28
CA ALA A 703 37.91 58.10 34.68
C ALA A 703 38.46 58.16 33.24
N ASN A 704 37.63 58.65 32.31
CA ASN A 704 37.88 59.78 31.40
C ASN A 704 37.01 59.63 30.14
N ALA A 705 35.87 60.32 30.14
CA ALA A 705 35.16 60.69 28.92
C ALA A 705 34.58 62.09 29.13
N GLY A 706 35.31 63.10 28.68
CA GLY A 706 34.63 64.21 28.01
C GLY A 706 34.02 63.66 26.72
N GLY A 707 32.76 64.03 26.46
CA GLY A 707 32.08 63.74 25.20
C GLY A 707 31.30 62.43 25.17
N CYS A 708 30.06 62.47 25.68
CA CYS A 708 29.02 61.50 25.33
C CYS A 708 27.78 62.30 24.86
N LEU A 709 27.78 62.63 23.58
CA LEU A 709 26.60 63.00 22.81
C LEU A 709 26.27 61.79 21.93
N LEU A 710 24.99 61.43 21.84
CA LEU A 710 24.40 60.34 21.06
C LEU A 710 24.44 58.94 21.74
N SER A 711 23.34 58.64 22.42
CA SER A 711 23.03 57.34 23.00
C SER A 711 22.72 56.29 21.93
N THR A 712 23.76 55.64 21.44
CA THR A 712 23.77 54.21 21.09
C THR A 712 25.09 53.65 21.56
N CYS A 713 25.15 53.17 22.80
CA CYS A 713 26.33 52.46 23.30
C CYS A 713 26.28 51.01 22.82
N ALA A 714 27.10 50.70 21.80
CA ALA A 714 27.62 49.37 21.60
C ALA A 714 28.72 49.09 22.64
N GLY A 715 28.67 47.93 23.30
CA GLY A 715 29.74 47.30 24.07
C GLY A 715 29.47 45.80 24.08
N GLY A 716 30.41 44.91 23.74
CA GLY A 716 31.78 44.84 24.22
C GLY A 716 31.83 43.77 25.32
N ALA A 717 32.57 42.69 25.06
CA ALA A 717 32.57 41.44 25.82
C ALA A 717 32.97 41.55 27.31
N GLY A 718 32.42 40.65 28.15
CA GLY A 718 32.99 40.34 29.46
C GLY A 718 32.00 39.89 30.56
N ALA A 719 31.82 38.57 30.67
CA ALA A 719 31.63 37.75 31.87
C ALA A 719 30.50 37.98 32.92
N ALA A 720 29.86 36.84 33.22
CA ALA A 720 29.35 36.35 34.50
C ALA A 720 27.89 36.63 34.91
N GLY A 721 27.13 35.54 35.09
CA GLY A 721 26.23 35.37 36.24
C GLY A 721 24.73 35.25 35.98
N SER A 722 24.26 34.00 35.89
CA SER A 722 23.10 33.46 36.62
C SER A 722 21.67 34.02 36.39
N ALA A 723 20.86 33.13 35.82
CA ALA A 723 19.54 32.69 36.28
C ALA A 723 18.28 33.57 36.09
N GLY A 724 17.31 32.99 35.35
CA GLY A 724 15.91 32.89 35.80
C GLY A 724 14.88 33.73 35.04
N GLY A 725 14.14 33.10 34.13
CA GLY A 725 12.92 33.68 33.54
C GLY A 725 11.85 32.61 33.27
N ALA A 726 10.70 32.77 33.91
CA ALA A 726 9.46 32.02 33.70
C ALA A 726 8.38 32.97 33.15
N GLY A 727 7.51 32.45 32.27
CA GLY A 727 6.09 32.84 32.16
C GLY A 727 5.66 33.95 31.17
N ALA A 728 5.13 33.52 30.02
CA ALA A 728 3.84 33.87 29.32
C ALA A 728 3.33 35.35 29.25
N PRO A 729 2.31 35.73 28.41
CA PRO A 729 1.57 35.06 27.32
C PRO A 729 1.55 35.89 25.99
N GLY A 730 0.81 35.41 24.99
CA GLY A 730 0.78 35.92 23.62
C GLY A 730 -0.05 37.18 23.33
N GLY A 731 0.15 37.68 22.10
CA GLY A 731 -0.59 38.77 21.47
C GLY A 731 -0.45 38.70 19.94
N LEU A 732 -1.60 38.82 19.27
CA LEU A 732 -1.94 38.68 17.85
C LEU A 732 -1.32 39.78 16.95
N LEU A 733 -0.95 39.49 15.67
CA LEU A 733 -1.22 40.30 14.45
C LEU A 733 -0.43 39.87 13.17
N ILE A 734 -1.18 39.42 12.16
CA ILE A 734 -1.22 39.71 10.69
C ILE A 734 0.07 40.02 9.87
N LEU A 735 0.29 39.18 8.84
CA LEU A 735 0.90 39.34 7.50
C LEU A 735 2.10 40.30 7.29
N SER A 736 3.32 39.75 7.38
CA SER A 736 4.46 40.04 6.50
C SER A 736 5.49 38.90 6.59
N SER A 737 6.32 38.75 5.55
CA SER A 737 7.34 37.72 5.26
C SER A 737 8.06 37.07 6.46
N PRO A 738 8.39 35.76 6.42
CA PRO A 738 9.11 35.09 7.50
C PRO A 738 10.53 35.66 7.69
N PRO A 739 10.94 35.96 8.93
CA PRO A 739 12.32 36.26 9.28
C PRO A 739 13.19 35.01 9.18
N GLY A 740 14.44 35.19 8.76
CA GLY A 740 15.44 34.13 8.65
C GLY A 740 15.75 33.45 9.98
N ASP A 741 16.08 32.17 9.89
CA ASP A 741 16.49 31.34 11.01
C ASP A 741 17.71 31.94 11.72
N ALA A 742 17.48 32.51 12.90
CA ALA A 742 18.52 32.82 13.86
C ALA A 742 19.12 31.50 14.37
N GLY A 743 20.38 31.24 14.01
CA GLY A 743 21.18 30.17 14.60
C GLY A 743 21.32 30.37 16.11
N GLY A 744 20.84 29.40 16.88
CA GLY A 744 21.06 29.33 18.32
C GLY A 744 22.54 29.05 18.62
N GLY A 745 23.21 30.00 19.27
CA GLY A 745 24.53 29.81 19.88
C GLY A 745 24.42 29.02 21.19
N GLY A 746 25.37 28.11 21.41
CA GLY A 746 25.50 27.37 22.66
C GLY A 746 26.12 28.21 23.79
N GLY A 747 25.67 27.95 25.02
CA GLY A 747 26.30 28.38 26.26
C GLY A 747 26.11 27.30 27.33
N ASP A 748 27.21 26.87 27.95
CA ASP A 748 27.31 25.75 28.89
C ASP A 748 26.76 26.06 30.30
N GLY A 749 26.30 25.03 31.02
CA GLY A 749 26.11 25.04 32.48
C GLY A 749 25.05 24.07 32.99
N GLY A 750 25.46 22.92 33.54
CA GLY A 750 24.59 21.77 33.79
C GLY A 750 23.60 21.82 34.96
N LYS A 751 22.71 20.82 34.98
CA LYS A 751 22.32 19.90 36.09
C LYS A 751 21.04 19.15 35.69
N GLY A 752 21.07 17.82 35.79
CA GLY A 752 19.91 16.96 36.09
C GLY A 752 18.84 16.80 34.99
N GLY A 753 18.67 15.56 34.52
CA GLY A 753 17.65 15.24 33.52
C GLY A 753 16.22 15.54 33.94
N ARG A 754 15.43 16.00 32.96
CA ARG A 754 14.00 15.70 32.74
C ARG A 754 13.70 16.00 31.26
N GLY A 755 12.85 15.16 30.66
CA GLY A 755 12.69 14.97 29.21
C GLY A 755 12.33 16.22 28.41
N GLY A 756 12.78 16.21 27.14
CA GLY A 756 12.53 17.26 26.16
C GLY A 756 11.04 17.42 25.85
N GLY A 757 10.57 18.66 25.96
CA GLY A 757 9.25 19.10 25.53
C GLY A 757 9.30 19.79 24.17
N TYR A 758 8.32 19.43 23.33
CA TYR A 758 7.76 20.11 22.16
C TYR A 758 8.71 20.61 21.06
N GLY A 759 8.84 19.79 20.01
CA GLY A 759 9.32 20.22 18.69
C GLY A 759 8.33 21.19 18.03
N GLY A 760 8.86 22.17 17.29
CA GLY A 760 8.07 23.14 16.53
C GLY A 760 7.26 22.46 15.43
N GLY A 761 5.96 22.29 15.67
CA GLY A 761 4.98 21.82 14.69
C GLY A 761 4.23 22.99 14.06
N PHE A 762 3.93 22.87 12.77
CA PHE A 762 2.93 23.71 12.11
C PHE A 762 1.55 23.34 12.68
N ALA A 763 0.89 24.27 13.38
CA ALA A 763 -0.47 24.09 13.90
C ALA A 763 -1.40 25.13 13.25
N SER A 764 -2.24 24.73 12.31
CA SER A 764 -3.26 25.61 11.73
C SER A 764 -4.55 25.53 12.56
N ALA A 765 -4.77 26.48 13.45
CA ALA A 765 -6.07 26.69 14.09
C ALA A 765 -6.87 27.72 13.27
N GLY A 766 -7.64 27.27 12.27
CA GLY A 766 -8.53 28.14 11.51
C GLY A 766 -8.96 27.56 10.16
N GLY A 767 -10.26 27.51 9.89
CA GLY A 767 -10.87 26.86 8.73
C GLY A 767 -10.66 27.57 7.38
N GLY A 768 -9.41 27.60 6.89
CA GLY A 768 -9.07 28.01 5.53
C GLY A 768 -8.51 26.85 4.69
N VAL A 769 -8.77 26.87 3.38
CA VAL A 769 -8.15 25.96 2.41
C VAL A 769 -6.68 26.37 2.22
N GLY A 770 -5.75 25.62 2.81
CA GLY A 770 -4.31 25.77 2.59
C GLY A 770 -3.79 24.72 1.60
N VAL A 771 -3.10 25.15 0.54
CA VAL A 771 -2.40 24.27 -0.39
C VAL A 771 -0.95 24.10 0.09
N LEU A 772 -0.54 22.87 0.40
CA LEU A 772 0.87 22.53 0.63
C LEU A 772 1.52 22.24 -0.73
N ASP A 773 2.30 23.18 -1.25
CA ASP A 773 2.87 23.14 -2.61
C ASP A 773 4.24 22.43 -2.72
N GLY A 774 4.61 21.64 -1.70
CA GLY A 774 5.81 20.81 -1.72
C GLY A 774 7.12 21.52 -1.32
N LYS A 775 7.08 22.75 -0.80
CA LYS A 775 8.29 23.50 -0.37
C LYS A 775 8.51 23.63 1.15
N THR A 776 7.58 23.21 1.99
CA THR A 776 7.68 23.40 3.46
C THR A 776 7.98 22.09 4.19
N GLY A 777 9.24 21.68 4.20
CA GLY A 777 9.74 20.61 5.09
C GLY A 777 10.22 21.22 6.40
N GLY A 778 9.68 20.78 7.54
CA GLY A 778 10.22 21.13 8.85
C GLY A 778 11.54 20.41 9.07
N ASN A 779 12.66 21.10 8.90
CA ASN A 779 13.97 20.55 9.24
C ASN A 779 14.07 20.43 10.77
N GLY A 780 14.10 19.19 11.26
CA GLY A 780 14.36 18.89 12.66
C GLY A 780 15.73 19.41 13.09
N GLY A 781 15.78 20.14 14.20
CA GLY A 781 17.01 20.70 14.75
C GLY A 781 18.03 19.62 15.09
N GLY A 782 19.27 19.80 14.63
CA GLY A 782 20.39 18.92 14.94
C GLY A 782 20.71 18.89 16.43
N GLY A 783 20.93 17.68 16.97
CA GLY A 783 21.38 17.49 18.35
C GLY A 783 22.75 18.13 18.57
N GLY A 784 22.91 18.87 19.68
CA GLY A 784 24.15 19.56 20.03
C GLY A 784 25.31 18.60 20.30
N ASN A 785 26.51 19.00 19.87
CA ASN A 785 27.77 18.32 20.21
C ASN A 785 28.12 18.57 21.69
N ALA A 786 28.41 17.52 22.46
CA ALA A 786 29.04 17.68 23.77
C ALA A 786 30.54 18.01 23.59
N SER A 787 31.04 19.00 24.33
CA SER A 787 32.46 19.38 24.33
C SER A 787 33.30 18.36 25.10
N SER A 788 34.61 18.34 24.85
CA SER A 788 35.56 17.38 25.45
C SER A 788 35.77 17.53 26.97
N SER A 789 35.08 18.47 27.63
CA SER A 789 35.26 18.78 29.05
C SER A 789 34.05 18.45 29.94
N SER A 790 32.93 17.99 29.38
CA SER A 790 31.80 17.51 30.19
C SER A 790 32.04 16.07 30.64
N GLY A 791 31.84 15.78 31.94
CA GLY A 791 31.80 14.41 32.48
C GLY A 791 30.74 13.52 31.78
N PRO A 792 30.57 12.25 32.17
CA PRO A 792 29.82 11.24 31.40
C PRO A 792 28.35 11.66 31.20
N GLY A 793 28.09 12.37 30.11
CA GLY A 793 26.80 12.90 29.72
C GLY A 793 26.50 12.43 28.30
N GLY A 794 25.37 11.73 28.14
CA GLY A 794 24.92 11.22 26.85
C GLY A 794 24.65 12.35 25.86
N GLY A 795 24.97 12.13 24.59
CA GLY A 795 24.63 13.07 23.52
C GLY A 795 23.10 13.20 23.38
N GLY A 796 22.61 14.43 23.29
CA GLY A 796 21.18 14.70 23.08
C GLY A 796 20.70 14.18 21.73
N GLY A 797 19.53 13.53 21.70
CA GLY A 797 18.87 13.12 20.46
C GLY A 797 18.32 14.34 19.69
N GLY A 798 18.48 14.35 18.37
CA GLY A 798 17.86 15.37 17.50
C GLY A 798 16.34 15.20 17.46
N GLY A 799 15.58 16.29 17.48
CA GLY A 799 14.13 16.26 17.31
C GLY A 799 13.76 15.99 15.85
N GLY A 800 12.80 15.10 15.60
CA GLY A 800 12.25 14.84 14.26
C GLY A 800 11.19 15.88 13.87
N GLY A 801 11.00 16.09 12.56
CA GLY A 801 9.91 16.94 12.06
C GLY A 801 8.53 16.35 12.41
N ALA A 802 7.60 17.17 12.87
CA ALA A 802 6.25 16.76 13.20
C ALA A 802 5.20 17.66 12.52
N ILE A 803 4.23 17.05 11.83
CA ILE A 803 3.02 17.74 11.36
C ILE A 803 1.84 17.16 12.12
N LEU A 804 1.12 18.03 12.82
CA LEU A 804 -0.09 17.69 13.56
C LEU A 804 -1.25 18.55 13.07
N PHE A 805 -2.22 17.91 12.43
CA PHE A 805 -3.54 18.50 12.19
C PHE A 805 -4.43 18.15 13.38
N SER A 806 -4.61 19.09 14.30
CA SER A 806 -5.50 18.95 15.46
C SER A 806 -6.31 20.23 15.68
N GLY A 807 -7.52 20.09 16.23
CA GLY A 807 -8.35 21.23 16.64
C GLY A 807 -9.61 21.49 15.79
N ASN A 808 -9.87 20.73 14.73
CA ASN A 808 -11.15 20.76 14.04
C ASN A 808 -11.58 19.35 13.60
N VAL A 809 -12.50 18.76 14.35
CA VAL A 809 -12.96 17.38 14.17
C VAL A 809 -13.62 17.13 12.81
N SER A 810 -13.98 18.19 12.06
CA SER A 810 -14.70 18.12 10.77
C SER A 810 -13.90 18.61 9.56
N ALA A 811 -12.59 18.85 9.70
CA ALA A 811 -11.77 19.33 8.59
C ALA A 811 -11.48 18.22 7.57
N SER A 812 -11.79 18.45 6.29
CA SER A 812 -11.35 17.60 5.18
C SER A 812 -10.00 18.07 4.63
N ILE A 813 -9.05 17.15 4.51
CA ILE A 813 -7.67 17.42 4.08
C ILE A 813 -7.47 16.78 2.70
N ARG A 814 -6.89 17.52 1.75
CA ARG A 814 -6.55 17.01 0.41
C ARG A 814 -5.04 17.07 0.17
N ILE A 815 -4.44 15.95 -0.23
CA ILE A 815 -3.00 15.82 -0.51
C ILE A 815 -2.82 15.37 -1.96
N ASP A 816 -2.34 16.27 -2.82
CA ASP A 816 -2.08 15.97 -4.24
C ASP A 816 -0.58 15.96 -4.61
N GLY A 817 0.31 16.30 -3.66
CA GLY A 817 1.78 16.34 -3.83
C GLY A 817 2.54 15.41 -2.87
N LEU A 818 3.86 15.58 -2.77
CA LEU A 818 4.69 14.84 -1.81
C LEU A 818 4.79 15.59 -0.47
N ILE A 819 4.42 14.92 0.61
CA ILE A 819 4.77 15.31 1.98
C ILE A 819 5.95 14.44 2.40
N SER A 820 7.11 15.04 2.66
CA SER A 820 8.31 14.32 3.13
C SER A 820 8.71 14.80 4.51
N LEU A 821 8.75 13.88 5.48
CA LEU A 821 9.18 14.13 6.85
C LEU A 821 10.41 13.29 7.16
N GLU A 822 11.52 13.97 7.40
CA GLU A 822 12.79 13.35 7.79
C GLU A 822 12.91 13.35 9.33
N GLY A 823 13.32 12.22 9.90
CA GLY A 823 13.67 12.13 11.30
C GLY A 823 15.02 12.78 11.60
N GLY A 824 15.15 13.40 12.77
CA GLY A 824 16.39 14.03 13.22
C GLY A 824 17.46 12.98 13.54
N GLY A 825 18.68 13.20 13.05
CA GLY A 825 19.82 12.33 13.36
C GLY A 825 20.21 12.37 14.85
N GLY A 826 20.64 11.22 15.40
CA GLY A 826 21.24 11.15 16.73
C GLY A 826 22.60 11.85 16.79
N GLY A 827 22.88 12.60 17.86
CA GLY A 827 24.13 13.36 18.01
C GLY A 827 25.39 12.49 18.07
N MET A 828 26.53 13.04 17.60
CA MET A 828 27.86 12.42 17.69
C MET A 828 28.64 12.88 18.93
N LEU A 829 29.33 11.96 19.61
CA LEU A 829 30.27 12.26 20.69
C LEU A 829 31.71 12.33 20.14
N ARG A 830 32.44 13.43 20.40
CA ARG A 830 33.88 13.51 20.09
C ARG A 830 34.71 13.05 21.30
N SER A 831 35.52 12.00 21.09
CA SER A 831 36.78 11.73 21.80
C SER A 831 36.79 11.96 23.32
N ALA A 832 36.09 11.13 24.08
CA ALA A 832 36.37 10.94 25.50
C ALA A 832 36.44 9.44 25.81
N THR A 833 37.45 9.03 26.58
CA THR A 833 37.78 7.63 26.90
C THR A 833 36.77 6.94 27.82
N ASN A 834 35.76 7.66 28.32
CA ASN A 834 34.66 7.16 29.17
C ASN A 834 33.28 7.72 28.72
N ALA A 835 32.99 7.69 27.41
CA ALA A 835 31.74 8.21 26.86
C ALA A 835 30.61 7.15 26.83
N GLY A 836 29.41 7.54 27.25
CA GLY A 836 28.19 6.72 27.15
C GLY A 836 27.69 6.54 25.70
N PRO A 837 26.66 5.71 25.47
CA PRO A 837 26.13 5.45 24.12
C PRO A 837 25.65 6.72 23.41
N GLY A 838 25.78 6.74 22.07
CA GLY A 838 25.29 7.83 21.22
C GLY A 838 23.77 7.99 21.33
N GLY A 839 23.26 9.22 21.22
CA GLY A 839 21.83 9.48 21.33
C GLY A 839 21.01 8.78 20.24
N ALA A 840 19.81 8.30 20.58
CA ALA A 840 18.87 7.76 19.61
C ALA A 840 18.36 8.87 18.67
N GLY A 841 18.17 8.53 17.39
CA GLY A 841 17.49 9.43 16.45
C GLY A 841 15.99 9.47 16.74
N ALA A 842 15.34 10.62 16.59
CA ALA A 842 13.88 10.71 16.65
C ALA A 842 13.30 10.56 15.23
N GLY A 843 12.26 9.74 15.07
CA GLY A 843 11.56 9.61 13.80
C GLY A 843 10.70 10.84 13.48
N GLY A 844 10.47 11.09 12.18
CA GLY A 844 9.44 12.04 11.77
C GLY A 844 8.05 11.58 12.20
N SER A 845 7.11 12.52 12.39
CA SER A 845 5.73 12.18 12.76
C SER A 845 4.66 12.96 12.00
N PHE A 846 3.64 12.24 11.54
CA PHE A 846 2.48 12.81 10.84
C PHE A 846 1.19 12.36 11.52
N PHE A 847 0.44 13.32 12.06
CA PHE A 847 -0.80 13.08 12.78
C PHE A 847 -1.95 13.85 12.16
N VAL A 848 -3.04 13.13 11.85
CA VAL A 848 -4.32 13.71 11.46
C VAL A 848 -5.38 13.27 12.45
N ASP A 849 -5.82 14.20 13.30
CA ASP A 849 -6.89 13.98 14.26
C ASP A 849 -8.18 14.69 13.80
N ALA A 850 -8.87 14.06 12.83
CA ALA A 850 -10.13 14.56 12.26
C ALA A 850 -11.18 13.44 12.21
N THR A 851 -11.84 13.19 13.35
CA THR A 851 -12.74 12.04 13.54
C THR A 851 -13.99 12.07 12.63
N SER A 852 -14.39 13.23 12.11
CA SER A 852 -15.57 13.40 11.22
C SER A 852 -15.26 14.05 9.86
N GLY A 853 -14.00 14.42 9.60
CA GLY A 853 -13.54 14.93 8.30
C GLY A 853 -13.06 13.83 7.36
N SER A 854 -12.66 14.16 6.12
CA SER A 854 -12.15 13.18 5.14
C SER A 854 -10.75 13.52 4.66
N LEU A 855 -9.86 12.52 4.57
CA LEU A 855 -8.57 12.65 3.87
C LEU A 855 -8.73 12.19 2.41
N THR A 856 -8.38 13.06 1.43
CA THR A 856 -8.55 12.81 -0.01
C THR A 856 -7.30 13.19 -0.81
N GLY A 857 -7.21 12.77 -2.08
CA GLY A 857 -6.12 13.16 -3.00
C GLY A 857 -5.27 11.99 -3.51
N SER A 858 -4.34 12.28 -4.43
CA SER A 858 -3.46 11.30 -5.10
C SER A 858 -1.98 11.44 -4.75
N GLY A 859 -1.66 12.23 -3.73
CA GLY A 859 -0.29 12.51 -3.31
C GLY A 859 0.35 11.39 -2.47
N THR A 860 1.60 11.63 -2.09
CA THR A 860 2.44 10.68 -1.36
C THR A 860 2.82 11.26 0.01
N ILE A 861 2.70 10.46 1.07
CA ILE A 861 3.23 10.77 2.40
C ILE A 861 4.44 9.88 2.63
N SER A 862 5.62 10.47 2.78
CA SER A 862 6.87 9.78 3.11
C SER A 862 7.34 10.23 4.49
N VAL A 863 7.44 9.29 5.44
CA VAL A 863 7.96 9.56 6.79
C VAL A 863 9.15 8.64 7.05
N ARG A 864 10.33 9.23 7.16
CA ARG A 864 11.56 8.50 7.46
C ARG A 864 11.95 8.63 8.93
N GLY A 865 12.39 7.52 9.48
CA GLY A 865 13.00 7.45 10.80
C GLY A 865 14.38 8.12 10.83
N GLY A 866 14.73 8.72 11.98
CA GLY A 866 16.03 9.36 12.17
C GLY A 866 17.13 8.31 12.38
N ALA A 867 18.29 8.50 11.76
CA ALA A 867 19.43 7.61 11.92
C ALA A 867 19.99 7.65 13.36
N GLY A 868 20.36 6.49 13.90
CA GLY A 868 21.01 6.36 15.20
C GLY A 868 22.39 7.02 15.23
N GLY A 869 22.76 7.63 16.37
CA GLY A 869 24.06 8.29 16.55
C GLY A 869 25.25 7.33 16.46
N ARG A 870 26.40 7.82 15.96
CA ARG A 870 27.66 7.05 15.85
C ARG A 870 28.49 7.16 17.13
N GLY A 871 29.09 6.04 17.56
CA GLY A 871 30.07 6.00 18.66
C GLY A 871 31.45 6.58 18.28
N SER A 872 32.24 6.96 19.28
CA SER A 872 33.59 7.53 19.10
C SER A 872 34.57 6.53 18.46
N ALA A 873 35.49 7.02 17.63
CA ALA A 873 36.50 6.20 16.93
C ALA A 873 37.68 5.75 17.82
N SER A 874 37.84 6.33 19.02
CA SER A 874 39.00 6.12 19.88
C SER A 874 38.65 5.27 21.12
N GLY A 875 38.81 3.94 20.99
CA GLY A 875 39.04 2.96 22.08
C GLY A 875 38.21 3.08 23.37
N ALA A 876 37.33 2.09 23.59
CA ALA A 876 36.34 1.92 24.67
C ALA A 876 34.99 2.63 24.40
N CYS A 877 34.06 1.92 23.74
CA CYS A 877 32.77 2.45 23.28
C CYS A 877 31.58 2.10 24.18
N GLY A 878 30.75 3.10 24.53
CA GLY A 878 29.31 2.92 24.67
C GLY A 878 28.65 2.69 23.31
N GLY A 879 27.64 1.81 23.22
CA GLY A 879 27.01 1.40 21.96
C GLY A 879 26.42 2.55 21.11
N GLY A 880 26.23 2.30 19.81
CA GLY A 880 25.50 3.24 18.94
C GLY A 880 24.02 3.32 19.34
N GLY A 881 23.44 4.52 19.35
CA GLY A 881 22.01 4.70 19.63
C GLY A 881 21.14 4.06 18.55
N GLY A 882 19.98 3.54 18.93
CA GLY A 882 18.99 3.01 17.98
C GLY A 882 18.41 4.12 17.08
N GLY A 883 18.06 3.76 15.84
CA GLY A 883 17.30 4.63 14.94
C GLY A 883 15.84 4.77 15.40
N GLY A 884 15.28 5.96 15.34
CA GLY A 884 13.87 6.19 15.65
C GLY A 884 12.99 5.78 14.48
N GLY A 885 11.84 5.12 14.73
CA GLY A 885 10.86 4.79 13.69
C GLY A 885 9.99 5.99 13.34
N GLY A 886 9.69 6.20 12.05
CA GLY A 886 8.69 7.18 11.63
C GLY A 886 7.28 6.78 12.07
N ILE A 887 6.44 7.75 12.47
CA ILE A 887 5.05 7.48 12.91
C ILE A 887 4.07 8.23 12.01
N VAL A 888 3.13 7.50 11.42
CA VAL A 888 1.96 8.07 10.74
C VAL A 888 0.72 7.57 11.46
N GLN A 889 -0.12 8.49 11.94
CA GLN A 889 -1.41 8.18 12.52
C GLN A 889 -2.50 9.06 11.90
N ILE A 890 -3.44 8.42 11.23
CA ILE A 890 -4.58 9.04 10.57
C ILE A 890 -5.83 8.50 11.26
N SER A 891 -6.58 9.37 11.94
CA SER A 891 -7.84 9.01 12.60
C SER A 891 -9.07 9.25 11.71
N ALA A 892 -8.90 9.90 10.56
CA ALA A 892 -9.97 10.26 9.63
C ALA A 892 -10.24 9.17 8.56
N PRO A 893 -11.48 8.98 8.09
CA PRO A 893 -11.78 8.21 6.88
C PRO A 893 -10.99 8.69 5.66
N VAL A 894 -10.31 7.77 4.96
CA VAL A 894 -9.53 8.05 3.74
C VAL A 894 -10.37 7.70 2.52
N ALA A 895 -10.62 8.65 1.63
CA ALA A 895 -11.40 8.45 0.40
C ALA A 895 -10.58 8.82 -0.84
N GLY A 896 -10.24 7.81 -1.65
CA GLY A 896 -9.54 7.99 -2.93
C GLY A 896 -8.69 6.77 -3.32
N PRO A 897 -8.43 6.54 -4.62
CA PRO A 897 -7.77 5.31 -5.08
C PRO A 897 -6.24 5.25 -4.89
N TYR A 898 -5.54 6.33 -4.50
CA TYR A 898 -4.06 6.40 -4.65
C TYR A 898 -3.27 7.17 -3.57
N LEU A 899 -3.77 7.36 -2.34
CA LEU A 899 -2.93 7.98 -1.30
C LEU A 899 -1.85 6.97 -0.86
N VAL A 900 -0.60 7.19 -1.27
CA VAL A 900 0.52 6.29 -0.96
C VAL A 900 1.23 6.76 0.30
N THR A 901 1.37 5.88 1.29
CA THR A 901 2.13 6.18 2.53
C THR A 901 3.35 5.29 2.62
N PHE A 902 4.53 5.91 2.58
CA PHE A 902 5.81 5.26 2.82
C PHE A 902 6.27 5.60 4.24
N ILE A 903 6.60 4.56 5.01
CA ILE A 903 7.20 4.74 6.33
C ILE A 903 8.45 3.89 6.40
N GLU A 904 9.58 4.55 6.67
CA GLU A 904 10.87 3.89 6.78
C GLU A 904 11.34 3.95 8.24
N GLY A 905 11.82 2.82 8.79
CA GLY A 905 12.52 2.80 10.06
C GLY A 905 13.91 3.41 9.90
N GLY A 906 14.37 4.20 10.87
CA GLY A 906 15.71 4.78 10.82
C GLY A 906 16.78 3.69 10.92
N ALA A 907 17.87 3.80 10.16
CA ALA A 907 18.98 2.85 10.29
C ALA A 907 19.59 2.91 11.70
N GLY A 908 19.91 1.73 12.26
CA GLY A 908 20.67 1.62 13.51
C GLY A 908 22.06 2.24 13.38
N GLY A 909 22.63 2.74 14.48
CA GLY A 909 23.96 3.37 14.48
C GLY A 909 25.07 2.43 14.01
N ALA A 910 26.06 2.97 13.29
CA ALA A 910 27.21 2.21 12.78
C ALA A 910 28.09 1.64 13.93
N PRO A 911 28.69 0.44 13.77
CA PRO A 911 29.59 -0.14 14.76
C PRO A 911 30.85 0.71 14.96
N CYS A 912 31.38 0.72 16.18
CA CYS A 912 32.66 1.34 16.47
C CYS A 912 33.80 0.62 15.73
N GLY A 913 34.78 1.38 15.23
CA GLY A 913 35.96 0.85 14.52
C GLY A 913 36.88 -0.09 15.33
N GLY A 914 36.56 -0.35 16.61
CA GLY A 914 37.31 -1.25 17.50
C GLY A 914 36.57 -2.54 17.91
N GLY A 915 35.49 -2.95 17.23
CA GLY A 915 34.78 -4.21 17.52
C GLY A 915 33.75 -4.16 18.66
N GLY A 916 33.21 -2.97 18.99
CA GLY A 916 32.10 -2.83 19.95
C GLY A 916 30.76 -3.31 19.38
N GLN A 917 29.79 -3.64 20.25
CA GLN A 917 28.47 -4.14 19.85
C GLN A 917 27.77 -3.19 18.87
N HIS A 918 27.13 -3.76 17.84
CA HIS A 918 26.30 -3.02 16.89
C HIS A 918 25.20 -2.25 17.64
N GLY A 919 24.88 -1.04 17.19
CA GLY A 919 23.71 -0.32 17.68
C GLY A 919 22.44 -1.14 17.41
N GLU A 920 21.48 -1.07 18.32
CA GLU A 920 20.19 -1.76 18.16
C GLU A 920 19.56 -1.38 16.81
N ALA A 921 18.92 -2.36 16.15
CA ALA A 921 18.16 -2.10 14.93
C ALA A 921 17.13 -1.01 15.22
N GLY A 922 17.00 -0.03 14.31
CA GLY A 922 16.05 1.05 14.52
C GLY A 922 14.62 0.53 14.62
N ASN A 923 13.80 1.24 15.38
CA ASN A 923 12.39 0.88 15.54
C ASN A 923 11.69 0.91 14.16
N PRO A 924 10.84 -0.08 13.85
CA PRO A 924 10.09 -0.09 12.61
C PRO A 924 9.15 1.11 12.54
N GLY A 925 8.88 1.57 11.32
CA GLY A 925 7.88 2.60 11.08
C GLY A 925 6.48 2.13 11.50
N VAL A 926 5.68 3.03 12.08
CA VAL A 926 4.32 2.73 12.56
C VAL A 926 3.29 3.45 11.70
N LEU A 927 2.46 2.70 10.98
CA LEU A 927 1.26 3.20 10.29
C LEU A 927 0.01 2.84 11.10
N LYS A 928 -0.76 3.83 11.52
CA LYS A 928 -2.10 3.66 12.09
C LYS A 928 -3.13 4.37 11.21
N ARG A 929 -4.05 3.62 10.64
CA ARG A 929 -5.18 4.09 9.82
C ARG A 929 -6.43 3.24 10.12
N PRO A 930 -7.65 3.75 9.90
CA PRO A 930 -8.89 2.98 10.08
C PRO A 930 -9.00 1.79 9.12
#